data_AF-A0A9P8JTU1-F1
#
_entry.id   AF-A0A9P8JTU1-F1
#
_cell.length_a   1.000
_cell.length_b   1.000
_cell.length_c   1.000
_cell.angle_alpha   90.00
_cell.angle_beta   90.00
_cell.angle_gamma   90.00
#
_symmetry.space_group_name_H-M   'P 1'
#
loop_
_entity.id
_entity.type
_entity.pdbx_description
1 polymer ?
#
loop_
_entity_poly.entity_id
_entity_poly.type
_entity_poly.pdbx_seq_one_letter_code
_entity_poly.pdbx_strand_id
1 'polypeptide(L)'
;MPRKQFKADLDEAVKGKHSLEHVNNCCVHEDGFTFTFTHPTLESPVTITASVPEQSDYPTAHYYTLFCDDNAPKHVAEIVDKLGQPTSMTINQFLSHVSDALSGSSDSESDAEPLQDPNSDDESDDDDIYGEDFDNLSSKPAFVMPTNTTHANPSSQFQSRVCSDLKIAKDAGFKIAYFGGLLDNYSCVVSVSISARKLGISQEAMQAWRIEPSEYIILLLQYKEGYKTNEELLALSPSSVSAHLEMRVGASKNYKPTQDQVINAFTVIGTSTTQDSGSAQFRDTFISKPLKDLLCERLVFLVRYRGAGMSWQGAEDSYRLRQNNPDADVNAVAQHFEKEVAPAYPAVVTADHLNDRTCKTHSLPLAAMQFTLRHFVRCTEFCLVCHKKLSTTVEALKPYVCDEPLCLYQYMTLGFGPSIEHEIMHQDKVVDLLLSFCYSSASLGRLKTFPTGLSLSLPRSIALPIQEQVRHLYGTVAQPPAPSPSRLEGRLQARFDITKSEILFDDANSSCPLRKGDWIAIELPDEAGSPSFHCRIQDTLGPSATTGPLVGQVTLDSKTAKWCTAFIDKYNTNFDDLQDAEKRGAVQNLLALLPSIRKMKTYLLEQSTPDLSRWVDTISPAALAILRWTLASNRSCIVEVEHHQAVHGMSGYVQFRFAMGAPDKEARFLKAVKETAARLKSKYPTFYAWHGSMLQNWHSIIREGLHFNETLNGRAFGNGVYHSPHYNTSLGYSGMHPTYQGSVPGPYMWPNSDLQISGAIALNEIVNAPEEFVSRTPHYVISQLDWIQTRYLFVKCGASANDEMPKFDQLPEHKLEQDPARIPTGEQSQIVIPALRIKAVKRKLANTKSPGPKKTKKVKGLLNKITKSPPVIDLTGETDDEIQPVYDDSELSDSLSVATDDEDLEIFKEPQPPQQLAVRTGPPQTDFVPGSLDHDQLPKLPTPSYANPK
;
A
#
# COMPACT_ATOMS: atom_id res chain seq x y z
N MET A 1 -11.68 -39.34 14.96
CA MET A 1 -12.64 -38.37 14.37
C MET A 1 -12.93 -37.31 15.43
N PRO A 2 -12.20 -36.19 15.43
CA PRO A 2 -12.27 -35.14 16.46
C PRO A 2 -13.68 -34.63 16.76
N ARG A 3 -14.47 -34.33 15.72
CA ARG A 3 -15.88 -33.89 15.87
C ARG A 3 -16.81 -34.91 16.53
N LYS A 4 -16.56 -36.22 16.35
CA LYS A 4 -17.36 -37.26 17.02
C LYS A 4 -17.03 -37.34 18.51
N GLN A 5 -15.78 -37.07 18.89
CA GLN A 5 -15.33 -37.07 20.28
C GLN A 5 -15.84 -35.82 21.01
N PHE A 6 -15.78 -34.64 20.38
CA PHE A 6 -16.39 -33.42 20.90
C PHE A 6 -17.88 -33.61 21.19
N LYS A 7 -18.62 -34.20 20.24
CA LYS A 7 -20.05 -34.48 20.42
C LYS A 7 -20.31 -35.49 21.54
N ALA A 8 -19.46 -36.51 21.70
CA ALA A 8 -19.60 -37.50 22.78
C ALA A 8 -19.37 -36.88 24.17
N ASP A 9 -18.31 -36.08 24.32
CA ASP A 9 -18.00 -35.40 25.58
C ASP A 9 -19.06 -34.34 25.92
N LEU A 10 -19.61 -33.66 24.90
CA LEU A 10 -20.70 -32.71 25.08
C LEU A 10 -22.01 -33.40 25.48
N ASP A 11 -22.36 -34.51 24.82
CA ASP A 11 -23.52 -35.32 25.18
C ASP A 11 -23.39 -35.90 26.61
N GLU A 12 -22.16 -36.13 27.08
CA GLU A 12 -21.88 -36.59 28.44
C GLU A 12 -22.04 -35.47 29.48
N ALA A 13 -21.57 -34.26 29.17
CA ALA A 13 -21.76 -33.06 29.99
C ALA A 13 -23.25 -32.70 30.13
N VAL A 14 -24.03 -32.78 29.04
CA VAL A 14 -25.49 -32.52 29.04
C VAL A 14 -26.27 -33.56 29.85
N LYS A 15 -25.80 -34.81 29.89
CA LYS A 15 -26.43 -35.88 30.68
C LYS A 15 -26.11 -35.80 32.17
N GLY A 16 -25.32 -34.83 32.62
CA GLY A 16 -24.97 -34.62 34.03
C GLY A 16 -24.19 -35.78 34.64
N LYS A 17 -23.47 -36.55 33.83
CA LYS A 17 -22.73 -37.74 34.28
C LYS A 17 -21.48 -37.41 35.11
N HIS A 18 -20.95 -36.20 34.93
CA HIS A 18 -19.88 -35.64 35.73
C HIS A 18 -20.52 -34.68 36.73
N SER A 19 -20.76 -35.14 37.95
CA SER A 19 -21.27 -34.33 39.05
C SER A 19 -20.22 -33.30 39.49
N LEU A 20 -19.96 -32.29 38.66
CA LEU A 20 -19.13 -31.14 39.01
C LEU A 20 -19.95 -30.25 39.95
N GLU A 21 -19.42 -29.98 41.15
CA GLU A 21 -20.08 -29.12 42.12
C GLU A 21 -20.29 -27.73 41.49
N HIS A 22 -21.48 -27.15 41.69
CA HIS A 22 -21.84 -25.80 41.24
C HIS A 22 -22.08 -25.56 39.74
N VAL A 23 -21.92 -26.56 38.84
CA VAL A 23 -22.25 -26.44 37.40
C VAL A 23 -23.55 -27.19 37.06
N ASN A 24 -24.54 -26.48 36.51
CA ASN A 24 -25.87 -27.02 36.19
C ASN A 24 -26.33 -26.59 34.78
N ASN A 25 -27.38 -27.23 34.25
CA ASN A 25 -28.08 -26.82 33.00
C ASN A 25 -27.18 -26.64 31.76
N CYS A 26 -26.34 -27.63 31.43
CA CYS A 26 -25.58 -27.63 30.18
C CYS A 26 -26.51 -27.79 28.96
N CYS A 27 -26.58 -26.78 28.09
CA CYS A 27 -27.40 -26.74 26.88
C CYS A 27 -26.55 -26.54 25.62
N VAL A 28 -26.86 -27.26 24.55
CA VAL A 28 -26.10 -27.22 23.29
C VAL A 28 -26.61 -26.13 22.35
N HIS A 29 -25.69 -25.41 21.71
CA HIS A 29 -25.95 -24.44 20.63
C HIS A 29 -25.16 -24.82 19.37
N GLU A 30 -25.44 -24.18 18.22
CA GLU A 30 -24.82 -24.54 16.93
C GLU A 30 -23.28 -24.46 16.93
N ASP A 31 -22.72 -23.46 17.63
CA ASP A 31 -21.27 -23.19 17.69
C ASP A 31 -20.67 -23.34 19.11
N GLY A 32 -21.34 -24.05 20.03
CA GLY A 32 -20.89 -24.16 21.42
C GLY A 32 -21.91 -24.73 22.39
N PHE A 33 -21.75 -24.43 23.68
CA PHE A 33 -22.67 -24.82 24.74
C PHE A 33 -22.75 -23.77 25.84
N THR A 34 -23.88 -23.72 26.52
CA THR A 34 -24.12 -22.86 27.69
C THR A 34 -24.23 -23.72 28.93
N PHE A 35 -23.84 -23.18 30.08
CA PHE A 35 -24.05 -23.80 31.38
C PHE A 35 -24.29 -22.74 32.45
N THR A 36 -25.03 -23.10 33.50
CA THR A 36 -25.34 -22.22 34.62
C THR A 36 -24.45 -22.56 35.81
N PHE A 37 -23.76 -21.57 36.35
CA PHE A 37 -22.95 -21.71 37.56
C PHE A 37 -23.71 -21.19 38.79
N THR A 38 -23.76 -22.00 39.85
CA THR A 38 -24.48 -21.74 41.11
C THR A 38 -23.57 -21.96 42.31
N HIS A 39 -23.07 -20.89 42.93
CA HIS A 39 -22.20 -20.96 44.10
C HIS A 39 -22.76 -20.10 45.26
N PRO A 40 -22.57 -20.46 46.54
CA PRO A 40 -23.11 -19.72 47.69
C PRO A 40 -22.64 -18.26 47.80
N THR A 41 -21.54 -17.90 47.15
CA THR A 41 -21.00 -16.53 47.10
C THR A 41 -21.67 -15.66 46.04
N LEU A 42 -22.57 -16.21 45.21
CA LEU A 42 -23.30 -15.48 44.17
C LEU A 42 -24.75 -15.22 44.58
N GLU A 43 -25.20 -13.98 44.44
CA GLU A 43 -26.59 -13.58 44.75
C GLU A 43 -27.62 -14.18 43.78
N SER A 44 -27.19 -14.53 42.56
CA SER A 44 -28.02 -15.21 41.55
C SER A 44 -27.19 -16.16 40.67
N PRO A 45 -27.80 -17.22 40.09
CA PRO A 45 -27.12 -18.10 39.13
C PRO A 45 -26.66 -17.33 37.89
N VAL A 46 -25.43 -17.57 37.43
CA VAL A 46 -24.86 -16.91 36.25
C VAL A 46 -24.81 -17.89 35.09
N THR A 47 -25.23 -17.46 33.89
CA THR A 47 -25.12 -18.28 32.68
C THR A 47 -23.85 -17.94 31.92
N ILE A 48 -23.04 -18.95 31.64
CA ILE A 48 -21.79 -18.83 30.88
C ILE A 48 -21.95 -19.58 29.56
N THR A 49 -21.59 -18.91 28.47
CA THR A 49 -21.57 -19.44 27.11
C THR A 49 -20.14 -19.74 26.70
N ALA A 50 -19.87 -21.00 26.33
CA ALA A 50 -18.60 -21.44 25.78
C ALA A 50 -18.76 -21.78 24.29
N SER A 51 -18.07 -21.05 23.41
CA SER A 51 -18.01 -21.36 21.97
C SER A 51 -16.69 -22.02 21.59
N VAL A 52 -16.76 -22.96 20.65
CA VAL A 52 -15.60 -23.66 20.07
C VAL A 52 -15.58 -23.41 18.55
N PRO A 53 -14.84 -22.40 18.07
CA PRO A 53 -14.87 -21.99 16.66
C PRO A 53 -14.40 -23.05 15.67
N GLU A 54 -13.47 -23.94 16.07
CA GLU A 54 -12.96 -25.03 15.22
C GLU A 54 -12.99 -26.37 15.99
N GLN A 55 -14.03 -27.18 15.75
CA GLN A 55 -14.23 -28.47 16.40
C GLN A 55 -13.38 -29.60 15.77
N SER A 56 -12.67 -29.31 14.66
CA SER A 56 -11.91 -30.32 13.91
C SER A 56 -10.60 -30.72 14.61
N ASP A 57 -10.12 -29.93 15.57
CA ASP A 57 -8.85 -30.13 16.28
C ASP A 57 -9.02 -30.56 17.75
N TYR A 58 -10.25 -30.89 18.16
CA TYR A 58 -10.58 -31.34 19.52
C TYR A 58 -10.09 -32.77 19.83
N PRO A 59 -9.51 -33.06 21.02
CA PRO A 59 -9.26 -32.16 22.15
C PRO A 59 -7.84 -31.56 22.19
N THR A 60 -7.04 -31.70 21.13
CA THR A 60 -5.58 -31.51 21.19
C THR A 60 -5.11 -30.09 20.89
N ALA A 61 -5.78 -29.35 20.00
CA ALA A 61 -5.32 -28.03 19.54
C ALA A 61 -6.48 -27.02 19.32
N HIS A 62 -7.63 -27.24 19.96
CA HIS A 62 -8.76 -26.30 19.97
C HIS A 62 -8.67 -25.32 21.15
N TYR A 63 -9.46 -24.25 21.08
CA TYR A 63 -9.62 -23.28 22.17
C TYR A 63 -11.09 -23.00 22.44
N TYR A 64 -11.40 -22.59 23.68
CA TYR A 64 -12.73 -22.14 24.07
C TYR A 64 -12.77 -20.62 24.14
N THR A 65 -13.87 -20.02 23.69
CA THR A 65 -14.19 -18.61 23.93
C THR A 65 -15.36 -18.54 24.91
N LEU A 66 -15.17 -17.83 26.02
CA LEU A 66 -16.13 -17.72 27.11
C LEU A 66 -16.83 -16.36 27.09
N PHE A 67 -18.13 -16.35 27.36
CA PHE A 67 -18.93 -15.15 27.53
C PHE A 67 -19.90 -15.31 28.70
N CYS A 68 -20.03 -14.29 29.54
CA CYS A 68 -21.09 -14.23 30.56
C CYS A 68 -22.31 -13.48 30.02
N ASP A 69 -23.48 -13.72 30.60
CA ASP A 69 -24.66 -12.91 30.32
C ASP A 69 -24.53 -11.46 30.82
N ASP A 70 -25.29 -10.54 30.22
CA ASP A 70 -25.27 -9.09 30.55
C ASP A 70 -25.69 -8.79 32.02
N ASN A 71 -26.27 -9.78 32.71
CA ASN A 71 -26.72 -9.68 34.10
C ASN A 71 -25.69 -10.24 35.10
N ALA A 72 -24.53 -10.71 34.63
CA ALA A 72 -23.50 -11.28 35.50
C ALA A 72 -22.85 -10.20 36.41
N PRO A 73 -22.60 -10.50 37.71
CA PRO A 73 -21.87 -9.60 38.59
C PRO A 73 -20.47 -9.28 38.06
N LYS A 74 -20.01 -8.03 38.22
CA LYS A 74 -18.72 -7.54 37.70
C LYS A 74 -17.52 -8.42 38.09
N HIS A 75 -17.50 -8.94 39.31
CA HIS A 75 -16.44 -9.84 39.78
C HIS A 75 -16.39 -11.17 39.00
N VAL A 76 -17.53 -11.71 38.56
CA VAL A 76 -17.58 -12.93 37.73
C VAL A 76 -17.10 -12.65 36.32
N ALA A 77 -17.50 -11.52 35.73
CA ALA A 77 -17.01 -11.08 34.43
C ALA A 77 -15.48 -10.89 34.43
N GLU A 78 -14.91 -10.29 35.49
CA GLU A 78 -13.47 -10.12 35.63
C GLU A 78 -12.71 -11.45 35.76
N ILE A 79 -13.27 -12.46 36.44
CA ILE A 79 -12.66 -13.80 36.53
C ILE A 79 -12.71 -14.51 35.18
N VAL A 80 -13.83 -14.42 34.47
CA VAL A 80 -13.97 -15.01 33.13
C VAL A 80 -13.05 -14.34 32.11
N ASP A 81 -12.86 -13.02 32.19
CA ASP A 81 -11.87 -12.31 31.38
C ASP A 81 -10.43 -12.74 31.73
N LYS A 82 -10.12 -12.97 33.02
CA LYS A 82 -8.81 -13.47 33.45
C LYS A 82 -8.53 -14.90 33.01
N LEU A 83 -9.56 -15.73 32.88
CA LEU A 83 -9.44 -17.10 32.36
C LEU A 83 -9.05 -17.14 30.87
N GLY A 84 -9.27 -16.05 30.14
CA GLY A 84 -8.84 -15.90 28.75
C GLY A 84 -9.46 -16.95 27.83
N GLN A 85 -8.61 -17.61 27.03
CA GLN A 85 -9.02 -18.67 26.10
C GLN A 85 -8.35 -19.99 26.50
N PRO A 86 -9.00 -20.84 27.30
CA PRO A 86 -8.46 -22.15 27.63
C PRO A 86 -8.25 -23.00 26.37
N THR A 87 -7.04 -23.54 26.19
CA THR A 87 -6.65 -24.35 25.02
C THR A 87 -6.44 -25.81 25.39
N SER A 88 -6.67 -26.72 24.44
CA SER A 88 -6.26 -28.14 24.51
C SER A 88 -6.81 -28.92 25.72
N MET A 89 -8.05 -28.64 26.11
CA MET A 89 -8.73 -29.31 27.24
C MET A 89 -10.04 -29.98 26.79
N THR A 90 -10.36 -31.13 27.38
CA THR A 90 -11.69 -31.75 27.18
C THR A 90 -12.79 -30.91 27.83
N ILE A 91 -14.05 -31.09 27.41
CA ILE A 91 -15.19 -30.32 27.96
C ILE A 91 -15.26 -30.48 29.49
N ASN A 92 -14.97 -31.66 30.03
CA ASN A 92 -14.96 -31.91 31.48
C ASN A 92 -13.83 -31.17 32.21
N GLN A 93 -12.62 -31.18 31.63
CA GLN A 93 -11.48 -30.44 32.20
C GLN A 93 -11.73 -28.93 32.17
N PHE A 94 -12.33 -28.45 31.08
CA PHE A 94 -12.72 -27.07 30.93
C PHE A 94 -13.77 -26.65 31.97
N LEU A 95 -14.84 -27.43 32.16
CA LEU A 95 -15.87 -27.13 33.15
C LEU A 95 -15.30 -27.13 34.59
N SER A 96 -14.39 -28.06 34.92
CA SER A 96 -13.70 -28.07 36.22
C SER A 96 -12.84 -26.82 36.41
N HIS A 97 -12.03 -26.47 35.40
CA HIS A 97 -11.14 -25.31 35.46
C HIS A 97 -11.90 -23.99 35.64
N VAL A 98 -13.04 -23.84 34.96
CA VAL A 98 -13.91 -22.66 35.13
C VAL A 98 -14.60 -22.68 36.50
N SER A 99 -15.04 -23.85 36.98
CA SER A 99 -15.67 -23.99 38.30
C SER A 99 -14.70 -23.67 39.45
N ASP A 100 -13.46 -24.14 39.38
CA ASP A 100 -12.44 -23.91 40.41
C ASP A 100 -12.07 -22.41 40.49
N ALA A 101 -11.90 -21.77 39.33
CA ALA A 101 -11.62 -20.34 39.25
C ALA A 101 -12.77 -19.47 39.77
N LEU A 102 -14.03 -19.89 39.58
CA LEU A 102 -15.21 -19.16 40.07
C LEU A 102 -15.53 -19.43 41.54
N SER A 103 -15.12 -20.58 42.08
CA SER A 103 -15.36 -20.96 43.48
C SER A 103 -14.32 -20.36 44.46
N GLY A 104 -13.23 -19.78 43.93
CA GLY A 104 -12.22 -19.08 44.74
C GLY A 104 -11.34 -19.98 45.61
N SER A 105 -11.33 -21.29 45.36
CA SER A 105 -10.54 -22.28 46.11
C SER A 105 -9.14 -22.47 45.52
N SER A 106 -8.31 -21.44 45.57
CA SER A 106 -6.89 -21.56 45.25
C SER A 106 -6.06 -20.77 46.26
N ASP A 107 -5.85 -21.38 47.42
CA ASP A 107 -4.70 -21.13 48.30
C ASP A 107 -4.35 -22.47 49.00
N SER A 108 -3.42 -23.21 48.42
CA SER A 108 -2.31 -23.86 49.14
C SER A 108 -1.44 -24.67 48.18
N GLU A 109 -0.21 -24.18 48.05
CA GLU A 109 0.97 -24.93 47.69
C GLU A 109 1.17 -26.16 48.61
N SER A 110 1.62 -27.27 48.01
CA SER A 110 2.42 -28.36 48.60
C SER A 110 3.07 -29.08 47.39
N ASP A 111 4.37 -29.37 47.29
CA ASP A 111 5.36 -29.77 48.29
C ASP A 111 6.77 -29.22 47.94
N ALA A 112 7.49 -28.72 48.96
CA ALA A 112 8.71 -29.37 49.46
C ALA A 112 9.18 -28.72 50.77
N GLU A 113 9.20 -29.55 51.82
CA GLU A 113 9.53 -29.29 53.23
C GLU A 113 10.92 -28.67 53.53
N PRO A 114 11.04 -27.96 54.67
CA PRO A 114 12.29 -27.51 55.29
C PRO A 114 12.71 -28.43 56.47
N LEU A 115 13.98 -28.37 56.89
CA LEU A 115 14.38 -28.37 58.31
C LEU A 115 15.86 -27.96 58.45
N GLN A 116 16.11 -27.28 59.57
CA GLN A 116 17.28 -26.50 60.01
C GLN A 116 18.57 -27.32 60.27
N ASP A 117 19.75 -26.67 60.25
CA ASP A 117 20.50 -26.19 61.43
C ASP A 117 21.90 -25.63 60.98
N PRO A 118 22.85 -25.20 61.84
CA PRO A 118 23.28 -23.81 61.96
C PRO A 118 24.79 -23.59 61.70
N ASN A 119 25.22 -22.34 61.56
CA ASN A 119 26.38 -21.74 62.25
C ASN A 119 26.85 -20.48 61.52
N SER A 120 26.71 -19.38 62.24
CA SER A 120 27.57 -18.20 62.21
C SER A 120 29.01 -18.58 62.57
N ASP A 121 29.99 -17.97 61.90
CA ASP A 121 31.09 -17.27 62.57
C ASP A 121 31.90 -16.44 61.55
N ASP A 122 32.03 -15.17 61.94
CA ASP A 122 33.00 -14.10 61.68
C ASP A 122 34.22 -14.28 60.74
N GLU A 123 34.52 -13.21 60.01
CA GLU A 123 35.66 -12.27 60.19
C GLU A 123 35.68 -11.28 59.00
N SER A 124 35.45 -9.95 59.18
CA SER A 124 36.44 -8.87 59.44
C SER A 124 37.63 -8.88 58.43
N ASP A 125 38.14 -7.80 57.84
CA ASP A 125 38.07 -6.36 58.06
C ASP A 125 38.73 -5.67 56.84
N ASP A 126 38.41 -4.39 56.67
CA ASP A 126 39.30 -3.26 56.35
C ASP A 126 39.86 -2.92 54.95
N ASP A 127 39.67 -1.61 54.71
CA ASP A 127 40.55 -0.57 54.16
C ASP A 127 40.54 -0.22 52.66
N ASP A 128 39.79 0.86 52.38
CA ASP A 128 40.29 2.19 52.00
C ASP A 128 41.41 2.29 50.93
N ILE A 129 41.17 3.11 49.89
CA ILE A 129 41.79 4.45 49.75
C ILE A 129 41.44 5.15 48.41
N TYR A 130 40.80 6.31 48.57
CA TYR A 130 40.74 7.59 47.85
C TYR A 130 40.74 7.71 46.31
N GLY A 131 39.79 8.53 45.85
CA GLY A 131 39.96 9.42 44.69
C GLY A 131 38.67 10.07 44.18
N GLU A 132 38.03 10.92 44.98
CA GLU A 132 36.94 11.82 44.55
C GLU A 132 37.43 12.90 43.58
N ASP A 133 36.63 13.23 42.55
CA ASP A 133 36.33 14.63 42.18
C ASP A 133 35.08 14.71 41.26
N PHE A 134 33.95 14.99 41.92
CA PHE A 134 32.93 16.01 41.63
C PHE A 134 32.16 16.08 40.28
N ASP A 135 30.94 15.54 40.32
CA ASP A 135 29.61 16.10 39.95
C ASP A 135 29.43 16.99 38.69
N ASN A 136 28.54 16.60 37.76
CA ASN A 136 27.07 16.79 37.91
C ASN A 136 26.25 16.33 36.68
N LEU A 137 25.48 15.25 36.88
CA LEU A 137 24.05 15.01 36.60
C LEU A 137 23.37 15.39 35.25
N SER A 138 22.94 14.36 34.50
CA SER A 138 21.51 14.11 34.23
C SER A 138 21.30 12.65 33.75
N SER A 139 20.72 11.83 34.62
CA SER A 139 20.61 10.38 34.49
C SER A 139 19.39 9.96 33.68
N LYS A 140 19.63 9.12 32.65
CA LYS A 140 18.63 8.28 31.99
C LYS A 140 18.08 7.27 33.00
N PRO A 141 16.77 6.94 33.00
CA PRO A 141 16.29 5.77 33.72
C PRO A 141 16.74 4.49 33.01
N ALA A 142 17.59 3.71 33.66
CA ALA A 142 17.92 2.35 33.25
C ALA A 142 16.69 1.46 33.47
N PHE A 143 16.18 0.88 32.39
CA PHE A 143 15.13 -0.13 32.44
C PHE A 143 15.75 -1.46 32.90
N VAL A 144 15.33 -1.94 34.06
CA VAL A 144 15.65 -3.29 34.56
C VAL A 144 14.80 -4.29 33.77
N MET A 145 15.45 -5.16 33.00
CA MET A 145 14.81 -6.33 32.40
C MET A 145 14.66 -7.43 33.46
N PRO A 146 13.51 -8.12 33.56
CA PRO A 146 13.40 -9.29 34.42
C PRO A 146 14.21 -10.45 33.80
N THR A 147 15.22 -10.91 34.52
CA THR A 147 16.03 -12.08 34.16
C THR A 147 15.40 -13.37 34.66
N ASN A 148 15.64 -14.42 33.87
CA ASN A 148 15.55 -15.87 34.17
C ASN A 148 14.26 -16.62 33.78
N THR A 149 14.10 -16.83 32.48
CA THR A 149 13.79 -18.18 31.97
C THR A 149 15.09 -18.78 31.42
N THR A 150 15.60 -19.83 32.05
CA THR A 150 16.74 -20.62 31.59
C THR A 150 16.39 -21.37 30.30
N HIS A 151 16.50 -20.69 29.15
CA HIS A 151 16.53 -21.34 27.85
C HIS A 151 17.97 -21.80 27.55
N ALA A 152 18.12 -23.06 27.11
CA ALA A 152 19.41 -23.65 26.76
C ALA A 152 20.15 -22.79 25.72
N ASN A 153 21.46 -22.57 25.91
CA ASN A 153 22.29 -21.86 24.94
C ASN A 153 22.07 -22.46 23.53
N PRO A 154 21.81 -21.62 22.51
CA PRO A 154 21.58 -22.11 21.16
C PRO A 154 22.76 -22.95 20.69
N SER A 155 22.46 -24.09 20.08
CA SER A 155 23.50 -25.00 19.57
C SER A 155 24.40 -24.29 18.55
N SER A 156 25.69 -24.63 18.52
CA SER A 156 26.62 -24.11 17.49
C SER A 156 26.13 -24.40 16.06
N GLN A 157 25.32 -25.45 15.89
CA GLN A 157 24.67 -25.79 14.62
C GLN A 157 23.61 -24.77 14.21
N PHE A 158 22.81 -24.26 15.15
CA PHE A 158 21.82 -23.20 14.89
C PHE A 158 22.52 -21.92 14.42
N GLN A 159 23.52 -21.45 15.16
CA GLN A 159 24.27 -20.24 14.81
C GLN A 159 24.94 -20.39 13.43
N SER A 160 25.56 -21.56 13.17
CA SER A 160 26.14 -21.86 11.85
C SER A 160 25.10 -21.81 10.73
N ARG A 161 23.87 -22.31 10.98
CA ARG A 161 22.79 -22.25 9.99
C ARG A 161 22.32 -20.82 9.72
N VAL A 162 22.10 -20.01 10.77
CA VAL A 162 21.72 -18.59 10.62
C VAL A 162 22.78 -17.83 9.82
N CYS A 163 24.05 -17.96 10.20
CA CYS A 163 25.16 -17.31 9.49
C CYS A 163 25.24 -17.77 8.03
N SER A 164 25.02 -19.06 7.75
CA SER A 164 24.97 -19.59 6.39
C SER A 164 23.86 -18.95 5.56
N ASP A 165 22.64 -18.88 6.08
CA ASP A 165 21.50 -18.32 5.34
C ASP A 165 21.68 -16.82 5.04
N LEU A 166 22.24 -16.06 5.99
CA LEU A 166 22.56 -14.64 5.79
C LEU A 166 23.75 -14.43 4.85
N LYS A 167 24.74 -15.33 4.86
CA LYS A 167 25.90 -15.26 3.97
C LYS A 167 25.50 -15.48 2.53
N ILE A 168 24.59 -16.42 2.26
CA ILE A 168 24.04 -16.65 0.93
C ILE A 168 23.35 -15.37 0.40
N ALA A 169 22.59 -14.67 1.24
CA ALA A 169 21.96 -13.42 0.84
C ALA A 169 23.01 -12.32 0.56
N LYS A 170 24.06 -12.22 1.38
CA LYS A 170 25.17 -11.28 1.16
C LYS A 170 25.93 -11.57 -0.13
N ASP A 171 26.26 -12.83 -0.39
CA ASP A 171 26.99 -13.28 -1.58
C ASP A 171 26.17 -13.04 -2.87
N ALA A 172 24.83 -12.99 -2.76
CA ALA A 172 23.93 -12.60 -3.85
C ALA A 172 23.90 -11.08 -4.13
N GLY A 173 24.68 -10.27 -3.39
CA GLY A 173 24.85 -8.84 -3.61
C GLY A 173 23.96 -7.92 -2.76
N PHE A 174 23.31 -8.48 -1.73
CA PHE A 174 22.51 -7.73 -0.76
C PHE A 174 23.34 -7.30 0.45
N LYS A 175 22.95 -6.19 1.08
CA LYS A 175 23.47 -5.78 2.38
C LYS A 175 22.58 -6.34 3.48
N ILE A 176 23.19 -6.84 4.56
CA ILE A 176 22.48 -7.50 5.66
C ILE A 176 22.76 -6.74 6.94
N ALA A 177 21.74 -6.52 7.74
CA ALA A 177 21.84 -6.07 9.12
C ALA A 177 20.84 -6.85 9.98
N TYR A 178 21.03 -6.89 11.29
CA TYR A 178 20.08 -7.53 12.21
C TYR A 178 19.91 -6.73 13.50
N PHE A 179 18.80 -7.01 14.19
CA PHE A 179 18.41 -6.35 15.43
C PHE A 179 17.85 -7.39 16.39
N GLY A 180 18.03 -7.20 17.70
CA GLY A 180 17.62 -8.16 18.73
C GLY A 180 18.57 -9.37 18.87
N GLY A 181 18.14 -10.39 19.61
CA GLY A 181 18.98 -11.55 19.94
C GLY A 181 18.96 -12.65 18.89
N LEU A 182 19.36 -12.34 17.65
CA LEU A 182 19.33 -13.25 16.50
C LEU A 182 20.09 -14.57 16.76
N LEU A 183 21.30 -14.49 17.30
CA LEU A 183 22.15 -15.66 17.56
C LEU A 183 21.78 -16.39 18.85
N ASP A 184 21.02 -15.71 19.72
CA ASP A 184 20.55 -16.21 21.02
C ASP A 184 19.14 -16.83 20.92
N ASN A 185 18.59 -16.91 19.70
CA ASN A 185 17.24 -17.40 19.41
C ASN A 185 16.11 -16.61 20.11
N TYR A 186 16.35 -15.33 20.38
CA TYR A 186 15.32 -14.39 20.82
C TYR A 186 14.61 -13.72 19.64
N SER A 187 13.55 -12.99 19.94
CA SER A 187 12.91 -12.10 18.97
C SER A 187 13.95 -11.22 18.28
N CYS A 188 13.93 -11.22 16.96
CA CYS A 188 14.92 -10.54 16.14
C CYS A 188 14.32 -10.04 14.84
N VAL A 189 14.98 -9.05 14.25
CA VAL A 189 14.65 -8.54 12.92
C VAL A 189 15.86 -8.68 12.02
N VAL A 190 15.69 -9.32 10.87
CA VAL A 190 16.70 -9.38 9.81
C VAL A 190 16.35 -8.33 8.76
N SER A 191 17.31 -7.48 8.41
CA SER A 191 17.19 -6.45 7.38
C SER A 191 18.00 -6.86 6.15
N VAL A 192 17.34 -6.88 4.99
CA VAL A 192 17.97 -7.18 3.68
C VAL A 192 17.77 -5.98 2.77
N SER A 193 18.87 -5.39 2.30
CA SER A 193 18.85 -4.09 1.62
C SER A 193 19.60 -4.11 0.28
N ILE A 194 19.10 -3.36 -0.70
CA ILE A 194 19.74 -3.16 -2.01
C ILE A 194 19.59 -1.71 -2.49
N SER A 195 20.63 -1.17 -3.11
CA SER A 195 20.56 0.15 -3.72
C SER A 195 19.63 0.15 -4.94
N ALA A 196 18.77 1.16 -5.04
CA ALA A 196 17.85 1.35 -6.16
C ALA A 196 18.57 1.40 -7.52
N ARG A 197 19.84 1.86 -7.57
CA ARG A 197 20.65 1.89 -8.81
C ARG A 197 20.88 0.51 -9.42
N LYS A 198 20.92 -0.54 -8.59
CA LYS A 198 21.20 -1.91 -9.03
C LYS A 198 19.97 -2.61 -9.63
N LEU A 199 18.78 -2.00 -9.51
CA LEU A 199 17.51 -2.62 -9.89
C LEU A 199 17.16 -2.44 -11.37
N GLY A 200 17.85 -1.55 -12.08
CA GLY A 200 17.57 -1.29 -13.50
C GLY A 200 16.21 -0.64 -13.76
N ILE A 201 15.68 0.08 -12.77
CA ILE A 201 14.46 0.89 -12.89
C ILE A 201 14.80 2.12 -13.75
N SER A 202 13.92 2.48 -14.69
CA SER A 202 14.13 3.69 -15.52
C SER A 202 14.02 4.97 -14.70
N GLN A 203 14.61 6.07 -15.18
CA GLN A 203 14.53 7.36 -14.49
C GLN A 203 13.09 7.86 -14.37
N GLU A 204 12.27 7.60 -15.39
CA GLU A 204 10.85 7.97 -15.43
C GLU A 204 10.04 7.16 -14.41
N ALA A 205 10.32 5.86 -14.27
CA ALA A 205 9.70 5.02 -13.27
C ALA A 205 10.16 5.41 -11.86
N MET A 206 11.45 5.68 -11.64
CA MET A 206 11.96 6.19 -10.36
C MET A 206 11.30 7.52 -9.97
N GLN A 207 11.13 8.45 -10.92
CA GLN A 207 10.43 9.72 -10.68
C GLN A 207 8.94 9.48 -10.34
N ALA A 208 8.26 8.61 -11.08
CA ALA A 208 6.86 8.27 -10.84
C ALA A 208 6.65 7.57 -9.48
N TRP A 209 7.61 6.75 -9.06
CA TRP A 209 7.60 5.97 -7.82
C TRP A 209 8.18 6.75 -6.63
N ARG A 210 8.77 7.92 -6.89
CA ARG A 210 9.49 8.75 -5.91
C ARG A 210 10.56 7.94 -5.16
N ILE A 211 11.35 7.17 -5.92
CA ILE A 211 12.53 6.46 -5.42
C ILE A 211 13.76 7.17 -5.97
N GLU A 212 14.64 7.64 -5.10
CA GLU A 212 15.90 8.23 -5.53
C GLU A 212 16.91 7.12 -5.87
N PRO A 213 17.79 7.33 -6.88
CA PRO A 213 18.90 6.41 -7.13
C PRO A 213 19.81 6.24 -5.90
N SER A 214 19.89 7.22 -5.01
CA SER A 214 20.67 7.15 -3.75
C SER A 214 20.04 6.22 -2.70
N GLU A 215 18.74 5.93 -2.78
CA GLU A 215 18.03 5.17 -1.76
C GLU A 215 18.30 3.66 -1.84
N TYR A 216 18.10 3.01 -0.71
CA TYR A 216 18.05 1.58 -0.55
C TYR A 216 16.61 1.12 -0.41
N ILE A 217 16.26 0.06 -1.12
CA ILE A 217 15.05 -0.72 -0.88
C ILE A 217 15.39 -1.76 0.18
N ILE A 218 14.59 -1.79 1.24
CA ILE A 218 14.86 -2.55 2.46
C ILE A 218 13.67 -3.47 2.76
N LEU A 219 13.95 -4.75 2.94
CA LEU A 219 13.03 -5.75 3.46
C LEU A 219 13.40 -6.07 4.91
N LEU A 220 12.48 -5.83 5.83
CA LEU A 220 12.57 -6.21 7.23
C LEU A 220 11.79 -7.51 7.46
N LEU A 221 12.42 -8.52 8.05
CA LEU A 221 11.82 -9.78 8.47
C LEU A 221 11.87 -9.86 10.00
N GLN A 222 10.74 -9.66 10.67
CA GLN A 222 10.62 -9.80 12.11
C GLN A 222 10.23 -11.23 12.47
N TYR A 223 11.12 -11.89 13.20
CA TYR A 223 10.90 -13.20 13.79
C TYR A 223 10.50 -13.01 15.26
N LYS A 224 9.25 -13.34 15.59
CA LYS A 224 8.67 -13.10 16.93
C LYS A 224 9.18 -14.11 17.97
N GLU A 225 9.47 -15.34 17.53
CA GLU A 225 9.89 -16.47 18.38
C GLU A 225 11.23 -17.07 17.92
N GLY A 226 12.24 -16.22 17.78
CA GLY A 226 13.57 -16.64 17.30
C GLY A 226 13.61 -16.93 15.80
N TYR A 227 14.83 -16.97 15.24
CA TYR A 227 15.02 -17.20 13.81
C TYR A 227 14.47 -18.57 13.40
N LYS A 228 13.62 -18.59 12.38
CA LYS A 228 13.11 -19.81 11.77
C LYS A 228 13.69 -20.00 10.38
N THR A 229 14.22 -21.19 10.13
CA THR A 229 14.75 -21.59 8.82
C THR A 229 13.64 -21.71 7.78
N ASN A 230 14.03 -21.75 6.51
CA ASN A 230 13.09 -22.00 5.41
C ASN A 230 12.32 -23.32 5.60
N GLU A 231 13.00 -24.38 6.03
CA GLU A 231 12.38 -25.70 6.21
C GLU A 231 11.36 -25.72 7.36
N GLU A 232 11.67 -25.06 8.49
CA GLU A 232 10.76 -24.96 9.64
C GLU A 232 9.49 -24.18 9.27
N LEU A 233 9.62 -23.04 8.60
CA LEU A 233 8.47 -22.23 8.17
C LEU A 233 7.62 -22.96 7.13
N LEU A 234 8.25 -23.76 6.26
CA LEU A 234 7.53 -24.62 5.32
C LEU A 234 6.84 -25.82 5.98
N ALA A 235 7.22 -26.21 7.20
CA ALA A 235 6.54 -27.26 7.95
C ALA A 235 5.31 -26.74 8.73
N LEU A 236 5.25 -25.43 9.00
CA LEU A 236 4.13 -24.84 9.72
C LEU A 236 2.81 -24.90 8.95
N SER A 237 1.72 -24.93 9.73
CA SER A 237 0.37 -24.77 9.19
C SER A 237 0.19 -23.34 8.64
N PRO A 238 -0.73 -23.16 7.68
CA PRO A 238 -0.97 -21.88 7.06
C PRO A 238 -1.25 -20.72 8.01
N SER A 239 -2.10 -20.96 9.01
CA SER A 239 -2.56 -19.96 9.98
C SER A 239 -1.49 -19.61 11.01
N SER A 240 -0.51 -20.49 11.25
CA SER A 240 0.53 -20.28 12.25
C SER A 240 1.69 -19.41 11.77
N VAL A 241 1.85 -19.17 10.47
CA VAL A 241 3.00 -18.41 9.94
C VAL A 241 3.04 -16.96 10.46
N SER A 242 1.90 -16.28 10.48
CA SER A 242 1.79 -14.87 10.90
C SER A 242 2.09 -14.66 12.40
N ALA A 243 1.95 -15.71 13.21
CA ALA A 243 2.33 -15.70 14.63
C ALA A 243 3.86 -15.67 14.81
N HIS A 244 4.63 -16.16 13.84
CA HIS A 244 6.08 -16.29 13.95
C HIS A 244 6.86 -15.27 13.10
N LEU A 245 6.29 -14.85 11.96
CA LEU A 245 6.98 -14.03 10.97
C LEU A 245 6.10 -12.86 10.50
N GLU A 246 6.64 -11.64 10.57
CA GLU A 246 6.06 -10.46 9.93
C GLU A 246 7.10 -9.80 9.02
N MET A 247 6.68 -9.32 7.85
CA MET A 247 7.55 -8.71 6.85
C MET A 247 7.10 -7.29 6.48
N ARG A 248 8.05 -6.37 6.33
CA ARG A 248 7.81 -4.97 5.95
C ARG A 248 8.80 -4.54 4.86
N VAL A 249 8.32 -3.80 3.88
CA VAL A 249 9.14 -3.25 2.80
C VAL A 249 9.12 -1.73 2.88
N GLY A 250 10.28 -1.08 2.77
CA GLY A 250 10.39 0.37 2.77
C GLY A 250 11.63 0.85 2.01
N ALA A 251 11.82 2.16 2.01
CA ALA A 251 12.99 2.82 1.45
C ALA A 251 13.69 3.70 2.50
N SER A 252 15.01 3.82 2.40
CA SER A 252 15.82 4.73 3.21
C SER A 252 17.08 5.16 2.46
N LYS A 253 17.67 6.31 2.83
CA LYS A 253 18.98 6.73 2.32
C LYS A 253 20.12 5.86 2.85
N ASN A 254 19.94 5.28 4.03
CA ASN A 254 20.89 4.37 4.65
C ASN A 254 20.47 2.93 4.40
N TYR A 255 21.45 2.05 4.16
CA TYR A 255 21.15 0.63 3.95
C TYR A 255 20.70 -0.08 5.24
N LYS A 256 21.13 0.42 6.39
CA LYS A 256 20.79 -0.07 7.74
C LYS A 256 19.86 0.96 8.41
N PRO A 257 18.59 0.62 8.66
CA PRO A 257 17.69 1.44 9.47
C PRO A 257 18.19 1.53 10.92
N THR A 258 17.75 2.54 11.66
CA THR A 258 18.05 2.62 13.11
C THR A 258 17.13 1.67 13.91
N GLN A 259 17.53 1.31 15.14
CA GLN A 259 16.71 0.48 16.02
C GLN A 259 15.29 1.06 16.22
N ASP A 260 15.19 2.37 16.44
CA ASP A 260 13.91 3.06 16.62
C ASP A 260 13.04 3.01 15.36
N GLN A 261 13.66 3.13 14.18
CA GLN A 261 12.95 2.99 12.91
C GLN A 261 12.40 1.57 12.71
N VAL A 262 13.14 0.55 13.12
CA VAL A 262 12.68 -0.84 13.09
C VAL A 262 11.53 -1.07 14.07
N ILE A 263 11.64 -0.56 15.30
CA ILE A 263 10.56 -0.66 16.30
C ILE A 263 9.29 0.02 15.76
N ASN A 264 9.42 1.27 15.28
CA ASN A 264 8.31 2.03 14.70
C ASN A 264 7.69 1.36 13.47
N ALA A 265 8.47 0.58 12.72
CA ALA A 265 7.96 -0.18 11.58
C ALA A 265 7.02 -1.33 11.99
N PHE A 266 7.13 -1.87 13.22
CA PHE A 266 6.33 -3.02 13.68
C PHE A 266 5.35 -2.71 14.82
N THR A 267 5.46 -1.55 15.50
CA THR A 267 4.48 -1.16 16.53
C THR A 267 3.16 -0.68 15.92
N VAL A 268 2.03 -1.11 16.51
CA VAL A 268 0.66 -0.82 16.03
C VAL A 268 -0.04 0.29 16.87
N ILE A 269 0.62 0.93 17.83
CA ILE A 269 -0.07 1.77 18.83
C ILE A 269 0.23 3.25 18.62
N GLY A 270 -0.84 4.06 18.61
CA GLY A 270 -0.80 5.52 18.58
C GLY A 270 -0.07 6.11 19.80
N THR A 271 0.39 7.35 19.64
CA THR A 271 1.19 8.15 20.58
C THR A 271 2.69 7.79 20.68
N SER A 272 3.50 8.46 19.85
CA SER A 272 4.84 8.88 20.25
C SER A 272 5.19 10.21 19.56
N THR A 273 5.08 11.27 20.36
CA THR A 273 5.70 12.58 20.12
C THR A 273 7.21 12.44 20.22
N THR A 274 7.89 12.18 19.11
CA THR A 274 9.30 12.55 18.91
C THR A 274 9.50 12.90 17.44
N GLN A 275 9.48 14.20 17.16
CA GLN A 275 10.03 14.76 15.93
C GLN A 275 11.55 14.51 15.96
N ASP A 276 12.01 13.47 15.28
CA ASP A 276 13.43 13.39 14.93
C ASP A 276 13.62 13.85 13.49
N SER A 277 14.16 15.06 13.39
CA SER A 277 14.49 15.79 12.16
C SER A 277 15.78 15.24 11.54
N GLY A 278 15.82 13.92 11.33
CA GLY A 278 16.95 13.21 10.73
C GLY A 278 16.70 12.93 9.25
N SER A 279 17.65 13.26 8.38
CA SER A 279 17.55 13.18 6.91
C SER A 279 17.48 11.76 6.32
N ALA A 280 17.46 10.70 7.15
CA ALA A 280 17.51 9.29 6.75
C ALA A 280 16.44 8.44 7.46
N GLN A 281 15.16 8.78 7.26
CA GLN A 281 14.03 8.03 7.80
C GLN A 281 13.71 6.80 6.94
N PHE A 282 13.53 5.63 7.57
CA PHE A 282 12.87 4.48 6.92
C PHE A 282 11.41 4.85 6.67
N ARG A 283 11.01 4.90 5.40
CA ARG A 283 9.67 5.34 4.98
C ARG A 283 8.99 4.28 4.13
N ASP A 284 7.67 4.28 4.19
CA ASP A 284 6.86 3.50 3.27
C ASP A 284 7.01 4.02 1.83
N THR A 285 7.00 3.09 0.89
CA THR A 285 6.93 3.33 -0.55
C THR A 285 5.48 3.26 -1.02
N PHE A 286 5.22 3.69 -2.25
CA PHE A 286 3.90 3.66 -2.89
C PHE A 286 3.21 2.27 -2.92
N ILE A 287 3.95 1.17 -2.68
CA ILE A 287 3.44 -0.23 -2.65
C ILE A 287 3.81 -1.00 -1.38
N SER A 288 4.28 -0.33 -0.33
CA SER A 288 4.67 -1.01 0.92
C SER A 288 3.53 -1.81 1.56
N LYS A 289 2.31 -1.26 1.59
CA LYS A 289 1.12 -1.95 2.11
C LYS A 289 0.73 -3.19 1.28
N PRO A 290 0.51 -3.09 -0.06
CA PRO A 290 0.31 -4.27 -0.90
C PRO A 290 1.38 -5.35 -0.77
N LEU A 291 2.66 -4.96 -0.65
CA LEU A 291 3.74 -5.92 -0.48
C LEU A 291 3.73 -6.57 0.90
N LYS A 292 3.41 -5.84 1.97
CA LYS A 292 3.23 -6.40 3.31
C LYS A 292 2.18 -7.51 3.27
N ASP A 293 1.00 -7.23 2.71
CA ASP A 293 -0.11 -8.18 2.65
C ASP A 293 0.29 -9.42 1.83
N LEU A 294 0.90 -9.24 0.66
CA LEU A 294 1.41 -10.33 -0.17
C LEU A 294 2.44 -11.20 0.56
N LEU A 295 3.43 -10.58 1.19
CA LEU A 295 4.54 -11.29 1.81
C LEU A 295 4.08 -12.05 3.05
N CYS A 296 3.32 -11.39 3.94
CA CYS A 296 2.86 -11.98 5.19
C CYS A 296 1.79 -13.06 4.98
N GLU A 297 0.89 -12.89 4.01
CA GLU A 297 -0.20 -13.85 3.79
C GLU A 297 0.17 -15.00 2.85
N ARG A 298 1.06 -14.75 1.87
CA ARG A 298 1.20 -15.68 0.72
C ARG A 298 2.61 -16.24 0.54
N LEU A 299 3.67 -15.51 0.93
CA LEU A 299 5.04 -15.87 0.56
C LEU A 299 5.41 -17.31 0.91
N VAL A 300 5.17 -17.74 2.16
CA VAL A 300 5.56 -19.09 2.61
C VAL A 300 4.87 -20.19 1.78
N PHE A 301 3.62 -20.00 1.34
CA PHE A 301 2.94 -20.94 0.44
C PHE A 301 3.51 -20.92 -0.96
N LEU A 302 3.81 -19.71 -1.47
CA LEU A 302 4.39 -19.56 -2.80
C LEU A 302 5.78 -20.19 -2.85
N VAL A 303 6.57 -20.06 -1.79
CA VAL A 303 7.85 -20.77 -1.62
C VAL A 303 7.64 -22.28 -1.61
N ARG A 304 6.61 -22.80 -0.93
CA ARG A 304 6.26 -24.23 -0.93
C ARG A 304 5.94 -24.75 -2.34
N TYR A 305 5.11 -24.03 -3.11
CA TYR A 305 4.80 -24.39 -4.50
C TYR A 305 6.01 -24.23 -5.42
N ARG A 306 6.83 -23.19 -5.22
CA ARG A 306 8.06 -22.96 -5.98
C ARG A 306 9.05 -24.10 -5.76
N GLY A 307 9.22 -24.56 -4.51
CA GLY A 307 10.04 -25.70 -4.13
C GLY A 307 9.56 -27.04 -4.71
N ALA A 308 8.25 -27.18 -4.99
CA ALA A 308 7.70 -28.34 -5.71
C ALA A 308 7.98 -28.32 -7.22
N GLY A 309 8.67 -27.29 -7.74
CA GLY A 309 9.10 -27.17 -9.13
C GLY A 309 8.24 -26.26 -10.00
N MET A 310 7.24 -25.58 -9.43
CA MET A 310 6.39 -24.63 -10.17
C MET A 310 7.13 -23.32 -10.48
N SER A 311 6.85 -22.63 -11.58
CA SER A 311 7.35 -21.24 -11.76
C SER A 311 6.70 -20.29 -10.74
N TRP A 312 7.27 -19.11 -10.50
CA TRP A 312 6.64 -18.09 -9.63
C TRP A 312 5.21 -17.75 -10.07
N GLN A 313 5.01 -17.54 -11.38
CA GLN A 313 3.68 -17.30 -11.92
C GLN A 313 2.74 -18.49 -11.69
N GLY A 314 3.22 -19.71 -11.94
CA GLY A 314 2.44 -20.92 -11.72
C GLY A 314 2.08 -21.15 -10.24
N ALA A 315 2.97 -20.82 -9.31
CA ALA A 315 2.72 -20.85 -7.87
C ALA A 315 1.62 -19.86 -7.47
N GLU A 316 1.66 -18.63 -8.01
CA GLU A 316 0.65 -17.59 -7.77
C GLU A 316 -0.72 -17.97 -8.36
N ASP A 317 -0.75 -18.53 -9.57
CA ASP A 317 -1.96 -19.00 -10.23
C ASP A 317 -2.59 -20.17 -9.45
N SER A 318 -1.75 -21.11 -9.01
CA SER A 318 -2.12 -22.26 -8.20
C SER A 318 -2.69 -21.88 -6.83
N TYR A 319 -2.02 -20.95 -6.14
CA TYR A 319 -2.49 -20.43 -4.85
C TYR A 319 -3.90 -19.80 -4.99
N ARG A 320 -4.11 -19.00 -6.03
CA ARG A 320 -5.42 -18.38 -6.31
C ARG A 320 -6.49 -19.39 -6.69
N LEU A 321 -6.16 -20.40 -7.51
CA LEU A 321 -7.10 -21.45 -7.85
C LEU A 321 -7.57 -22.18 -6.58
N ARG A 322 -6.65 -22.48 -5.67
CA ARG A 322 -6.96 -23.16 -4.41
C ARG A 322 -7.77 -22.32 -3.43
N GLN A 323 -7.59 -20.99 -3.43
CA GLN A 323 -8.48 -20.09 -2.68
C GLN A 323 -9.92 -20.12 -3.21
N ASN A 324 -10.10 -20.20 -4.54
CA ASN A 324 -11.43 -20.24 -5.15
C ASN A 324 -12.07 -21.64 -5.08
N ASN A 325 -11.26 -22.70 -5.11
CA ASN A 325 -11.70 -24.09 -5.05
C ASN A 325 -10.69 -24.93 -4.25
N PRO A 326 -10.98 -25.25 -2.97
CA PRO A 326 -10.10 -26.02 -2.10
C PRO A 326 -9.73 -27.41 -2.64
N ASP A 327 -10.60 -28.01 -3.45
CA ASP A 327 -10.43 -29.35 -4.05
C ASP A 327 -9.72 -29.35 -5.41
N ALA A 328 -9.30 -28.18 -5.89
CA ALA A 328 -8.67 -28.07 -7.21
C ALA A 328 -7.32 -28.81 -7.27
N ASP A 329 -7.12 -29.60 -8.34
CA ASP A 329 -5.84 -30.26 -8.60
C ASP A 329 -4.77 -29.26 -9.02
N VAL A 330 -4.01 -28.82 -8.02
CA VAL A 330 -2.90 -27.88 -8.14
C VAL A 330 -1.80 -28.39 -9.09
N ASN A 331 -1.67 -29.72 -9.24
CA ASN A 331 -0.66 -30.33 -10.12
C ASN A 331 -1.06 -30.34 -11.59
N ALA A 332 -2.35 -30.22 -11.91
CA ALA A 332 -2.82 -30.10 -13.30
C ALA A 332 -2.50 -28.72 -13.90
N VAL A 333 -2.59 -27.65 -13.10
CA VAL A 333 -2.19 -26.28 -13.48
C VAL A 333 -0.68 -26.21 -13.73
N ALA A 334 0.10 -26.98 -12.97
CA ALA A 334 1.53 -27.09 -13.15
C ALA A 334 1.93 -27.62 -14.55
N GLN A 335 1.07 -28.29 -15.29
CA GLN A 335 1.45 -28.81 -16.61
C GLN A 335 1.47 -27.75 -17.72
N HIS A 336 0.99 -26.52 -17.44
CA HIS A 336 0.88 -25.43 -18.42
C HIS A 336 1.96 -24.34 -18.26
N PHE A 337 3.13 -24.68 -17.67
CA PHE A 337 4.18 -23.70 -17.40
C PHE A 337 4.80 -23.11 -18.68
N GLU A 338 4.34 -21.93 -19.07
CA GLU A 338 5.17 -21.04 -19.88
C GLU A 338 6.29 -20.49 -18.99
N LYS A 339 7.54 -20.70 -19.42
CA LYS A 339 8.70 -20.12 -18.77
C LYS A 339 8.57 -18.60 -18.87
N GLU A 340 8.60 -17.92 -17.72
CA GLU A 340 8.52 -16.46 -17.70
C GLU A 340 9.68 -15.90 -18.53
N VAL A 341 9.36 -15.23 -19.65
CA VAL A 341 10.35 -14.53 -20.45
C VAL A 341 10.85 -13.40 -19.59
N ALA A 342 12.04 -13.56 -19.00
CA ALA A 342 12.67 -12.51 -18.25
C ALA A 342 12.86 -11.32 -19.20
N PRO A 343 12.21 -10.17 -18.96
CA PRO A 343 12.59 -8.94 -19.64
C PRO A 343 14.06 -8.67 -19.29
N ALA A 344 14.74 -7.78 -20.01
CA ALA A 344 16.18 -7.54 -19.81
C ALA A 344 16.52 -6.84 -18.46
N TYR A 345 15.95 -7.28 -17.34
CA TYR A 345 16.21 -6.78 -16.00
C TYR A 345 17.57 -7.31 -15.50
N PRO A 346 18.21 -6.61 -14.54
CA PRO A 346 19.43 -7.10 -13.93
C PRO A 346 19.25 -8.46 -13.28
N ALA A 347 20.32 -9.27 -13.27
CA ALA A 347 20.29 -10.62 -12.71
C ALA A 347 19.78 -10.64 -11.26
N VAL A 348 20.06 -9.60 -10.46
CA VAL A 348 19.59 -9.51 -9.06
C VAL A 348 18.07 -9.45 -8.91
N VAL A 349 17.35 -8.98 -9.94
CA VAL A 349 15.87 -8.92 -9.95
C VAL A 349 15.26 -10.22 -10.48
N THR A 350 15.95 -10.91 -11.39
CA THR A 350 15.46 -12.16 -12.02
C THR A 350 16.04 -13.42 -11.38
N ALA A 351 16.95 -13.28 -10.43
CA ALA A 351 17.55 -14.39 -9.71
C ALA A 351 16.48 -15.13 -8.90
N ASP A 352 16.65 -16.45 -8.82
CA ASP A 352 15.69 -17.33 -8.17
C ASP A 352 16.43 -18.41 -7.40
N HIS A 353 16.64 -18.15 -6.11
CA HIS A 353 17.34 -19.01 -5.18
C HIS A 353 16.70 -20.39 -5.06
N LEU A 354 15.37 -20.45 -5.16
CA LEU A 354 14.60 -21.69 -5.03
C LEU A 354 14.67 -22.59 -6.27
N ASN A 355 15.14 -22.05 -7.40
CA ASN A 355 15.32 -22.80 -8.64
C ASN A 355 16.75 -23.36 -8.78
N ASP A 356 17.69 -22.94 -7.92
CA ASP A 356 19.08 -23.36 -8.00
C ASP A 356 19.26 -24.76 -7.40
N ARG A 357 19.27 -25.77 -8.29
CA ARG A 357 19.46 -27.17 -7.91
C ARG A 357 20.84 -27.46 -7.30
N THR A 358 21.79 -26.53 -7.36
CA THR A 358 23.11 -26.69 -6.75
C THR A 358 23.09 -26.38 -5.25
N CYS A 359 22.08 -25.65 -4.77
CA CYS A 359 21.93 -25.31 -3.37
C CYS A 359 21.27 -26.45 -2.58
N LYS A 360 21.92 -26.92 -1.51
CA LYS A 360 21.36 -27.99 -0.64
C LYS A 360 20.33 -27.47 0.36
N THR A 361 20.40 -26.18 0.69
CA THR A 361 19.58 -25.52 1.72
C THR A 361 19.17 -24.14 1.23
N HIS A 362 17.89 -23.80 1.34
CA HIS A 362 17.40 -22.50 0.86
C HIS A 362 17.39 -21.45 1.98
N SER A 363 17.86 -20.25 1.66
CA SER A 363 17.83 -19.09 2.55
C SER A 363 16.51 -18.36 2.35
N LEU A 364 15.67 -18.33 3.39
CA LEU A 364 14.40 -17.60 3.33
C LEU A 364 14.62 -16.08 3.15
N PRO A 365 15.54 -15.40 3.88
CA PRO A 365 15.79 -13.98 3.64
C PRO A 365 16.13 -13.65 2.18
N LEU A 366 16.92 -14.50 1.51
CA LEU A 366 17.23 -14.32 0.09
C LEU A 366 15.99 -14.55 -0.81
N ALA A 367 15.27 -15.66 -0.60
CA ALA A 367 14.08 -15.97 -1.38
C ALA A 367 12.98 -14.89 -1.23
N ALA A 368 12.79 -14.39 0.00
CA ALA A 368 11.87 -13.32 0.32
C ALA A 368 12.27 -12.01 -0.39
N MET A 369 13.56 -11.64 -0.36
CA MET A 369 14.04 -10.44 -1.03
C MET A 369 13.92 -10.53 -2.56
N GLN A 370 14.27 -11.67 -3.17
CA GLN A 370 14.12 -11.88 -4.61
C GLN A 370 12.66 -11.81 -5.05
N PHE A 371 11.75 -12.43 -4.28
CA PHE A 371 10.31 -12.34 -4.53
C PHE A 371 9.79 -10.91 -4.35
N THR A 372 10.27 -10.19 -3.34
CA THR A 372 9.97 -8.78 -3.12
C THR A 372 10.41 -7.93 -4.31
N LEU A 373 11.64 -8.13 -4.82
CA LEU A 373 12.13 -7.42 -5.99
C LEU A 373 11.36 -7.74 -7.26
N ARG A 374 10.89 -8.98 -7.43
CA ARG A 374 10.00 -9.34 -8.54
C ARG A 374 8.74 -8.47 -8.53
N HIS A 375 8.07 -8.33 -7.38
CA HIS A 375 6.83 -7.54 -7.28
C HIS A 375 7.07 -6.04 -7.16
N PHE A 376 8.23 -5.59 -6.67
CA PHE A 376 8.56 -4.17 -6.55
C PHE A 376 8.97 -3.57 -7.89
N VAL A 377 9.96 -4.18 -8.58
CA VAL A 377 10.49 -3.67 -9.84
C VAL A 377 9.50 -3.86 -10.99
N ARG A 378 8.68 -4.92 -10.93
CA ARG A 378 7.66 -5.22 -11.95
C ARG A 378 6.25 -4.95 -11.44
N CYS A 379 6.10 -4.03 -10.47
CA CYS A 379 4.83 -3.73 -9.82
C CYS A 379 3.70 -3.33 -10.79
N THR A 380 4.04 -2.83 -11.97
CA THR A 380 3.08 -2.44 -13.01
C THR A 380 2.61 -3.61 -13.88
N GLU A 381 3.27 -4.77 -13.78
CA GLU A 381 2.82 -6.02 -14.40
C GLU A 381 1.81 -6.78 -13.53
N PHE A 382 1.58 -6.38 -12.27
CA PHE A 382 0.70 -7.10 -11.34
C PHE A 382 -0.40 -6.19 -10.80
N CYS A 383 -1.58 -6.78 -10.56
CA CYS A 383 -2.60 -6.12 -9.77
C CYS A 383 -2.12 -5.97 -8.31
N LEU A 384 -2.18 -4.78 -7.73
CA LEU A 384 -1.76 -4.57 -6.33
C LEU A 384 -2.71 -5.12 -5.26
N VAL A 385 -3.82 -5.76 -5.66
CA VAL A 385 -4.79 -6.37 -4.74
C VAL A 385 -4.73 -7.88 -4.82
N CYS A 386 -4.98 -8.44 -6.02
CA CYS A 386 -4.93 -9.90 -6.19
C CYS A 386 -3.56 -10.44 -6.60
N HIS A 387 -2.59 -9.59 -6.96
CA HIS A 387 -1.26 -9.96 -7.48
C HIS A 387 -1.30 -10.81 -8.76
N LYS A 388 -2.43 -10.79 -9.48
CA LYS A 388 -2.55 -11.37 -10.82
C LYS A 388 -1.73 -10.56 -11.81
N LYS A 389 -0.98 -11.25 -12.67
CA LYS A 389 -0.29 -10.63 -13.80
C LYS A 389 -1.29 -10.00 -14.78
N LEU A 390 -1.07 -8.74 -15.13
CA LEU A 390 -1.87 -7.97 -16.07
C LEU A 390 -1.36 -8.21 -17.50
N SER A 391 -2.28 -8.33 -18.46
CA SER A 391 -1.94 -8.50 -19.87
C SER A 391 -1.74 -7.13 -20.54
N THR A 392 -0.61 -6.48 -20.29
CA THR A 392 -0.25 -5.22 -20.97
C THR A 392 0.96 -5.40 -21.88
N THR A 393 0.85 -4.90 -23.11
CA THR A 393 1.95 -4.93 -24.10
C THR A 393 2.99 -3.83 -23.88
N VAL A 394 2.69 -2.85 -23.03
CA VAL A 394 3.57 -1.72 -22.67
C VAL A 394 3.81 -1.74 -21.17
N GLU A 395 5.08 -1.54 -20.80
CA GLU A 395 5.51 -1.37 -19.42
C GLU A 395 4.92 -0.06 -18.89
N ALA A 396 3.94 -0.17 -18.00
CA ALA A 396 3.29 1.01 -17.44
C ALA A 396 4.15 1.65 -16.35
N LEU A 397 3.93 2.96 -16.11
CA LEU A 397 4.66 3.71 -15.07
C LEU A 397 3.97 3.68 -13.70
N LYS A 398 2.63 3.60 -13.62
CA LYS A 398 1.90 3.52 -12.35
C LYS A 398 1.35 2.10 -12.18
N PRO A 399 1.38 1.50 -10.99
CA PRO A 399 0.67 0.25 -10.75
C PRO A 399 -0.85 0.45 -10.83
N TYR A 400 -1.56 -0.63 -11.14
CA TYR A 400 -3.02 -0.60 -11.24
C TYR A 400 -3.68 -1.74 -10.48
N VAL A 401 -4.99 -1.58 -10.31
CA VAL A 401 -5.89 -2.63 -9.85
C VAL A 401 -6.56 -3.23 -11.10
N CYS A 402 -6.72 -4.55 -11.14
CA CYS A 402 -7.41 -5.20 -12.26
C CYS A 402 -8.91 -4.88 -12.26
N ASP A 403 -9.57 -5.17 -13.37
CA ASP A 403 -10.99 -4.91 -13.58
C ASP A 403 -11.93 -5.90 -12.84
N GLU A 404 -11.37 -6.80 -12.01
CA GLU A 404 -12.18 -7.73 -11.21
C GLU A 404 -12.98 -6.95 -10.15
N PRO A 405 -14.32 -7.15 -10.05
CA PRO A 405 -15.17 -6.38 -9.14
C PRO A 405 -14.71 -6.40 -7.69
N LEU A 406 -14.23 -7.56 -7.20
CA LEU A 406 -13.72 -7.69 -5.83
C LEU A 406 -12.46 -6.84 -5.61
N CYS A 407 -11.53 -6.83 -6.57
CA CYS A 407 -10.31 -6.02 -6.45
C CYS A 407 -10.63 -4.53 -6.49
N LEU A 408 -11.56 -4.12 -7.36
CA LEU A 408 -12.02 -2.75 -7.42
C LEU A 408 -12.70 -2.34 -6.10
N TYR A 409 -13.58 -3.18 -5.56
CA TYR A 409 -14.22 -2.94 -4.26
C TYR A 409 -13.21 -2.85 -3.11
N GLN A 410 -12.27 -3.80 -3.03
CA GLN A 410 -11.20 -3.80 -2.03
C GLN A 410 -10.33 -2.55 -2.12
N TYR A 411 -10.05 -2.08 -3.33
CA TYR A 411 -9.32 -0.83 -3.52
C TYR A 411 -10.13 0.40 -3.10
N MET A 412 -11.37 0.52 -3.56
CA MET A 412 -12.20 1.72 -3.34
C MET A 412 -12.73 1.82 -1.93
N THR A 413 -13.15 0.71 -1.33
CA THR A 413 -13.83 0.68 -0.02
C THR A 413 -12.86 0.39 1.11
N LEU A 414 -11.88 -0.50 0.91
CA LEU A 414 -10.95 -0.94 1.96
C LEU A 414 -9.55 -0.29 1.84
N GLY A 415 -9.29 0.43 0.75
CA GLY A 415 -8.01 1.07 0.51
C GLY A 415 -6.85 0.09 0.31
N PHE A 416 -7.11 -1.05 -0.33
CA PHE A 416 -6.08 -2.00 -0.75
C PHE A 416 -5.57 -1.66 -2.16
N GLY A 417 -4.30 -1.34 -2.32
CA GLY A 417 -3.67 -1.04 -3.62
C GLY A 417 -2.79 0.22 -3.55
N PRO A 418 -2.68 1.03 -4.63
CA PRO A 418 -1.89 2.26 -4.60
C PRO A 418 -2.35 3.20 -3.47
N SER A 419 -1.41 3.70 -2.66
CA SER A 419 -1.74 4.65 -1.60
C SER A 419 -2.13 6.01 -2.18
N ILE A 420 -3.37 6.42 -1.92
CA ILE A 420 -3.86 7.76 -2.26
C ILE A 420 -3.20 8.83 -1.37
N GLU A 421 -2.87 8.44 -0.13
CA GLU A 421 -2.23 9.30 0.85
C GLU A 421 -0.84 9.70 0.36
N HIS A 422 -0.10 8.75 -0.20
CA HIS A 422 1.17 9.02 -0.86
C HIS A 422 1.02 9.97 -2.06
N GLU A 423 -0.04 9.82 -2.87
CA GLU A 423 -0.31 10.72 -4.01
C GLU A 423 -0.67 12.14 -3.54
N ILE A 424 -1.46 12.29 -2.49
CA ILE A 424 -1.82 13.58 -1.88
C ILE A 424 -0.58 14.27 -1.28
N MET A 425 0.30 13.53 -0.60
CA MET A 425 1.50 14.10 0.00
C MET A 425 2.53 14.58 -1.03
N HIS A 426 2.65 13.90 -2.18
CA HIS A 426 3.75 14.13 -3.13
C HIS A 426 3.33 14.69 -4.50
N GLN A 427 2.04 14.71 -4.82
CA GLN A 427 1.47 15.20 -6.08
C GLN A 427 0.17 15.97 -5.85
N ASP A 428 0.15 16.85 -4.85
CA ASP A 428 -1.01 17.65 -4.45
C ASP A 428 -1.68 18.38 -5.62
N LYS A 429 -0.91 19.04 -6.51
CA LYS A 429 -1.46 19.73 -7.68
C LYS A 429 -2.09 18.79 -8.70
N VAL A 430 -1.57 17.55 -8.85
CA VAL A 430 -2.18 16.55 -9.75
C VAL A 430 -3.49 16.05 -9.15
N VAL A 431 -3.53 15.79 -7.84
CA VAL A 431 -4.77 15.41 -7.15
C VAL A 431 -5.83 16.51 -7.29
N ASP A 432 -5.45 17.77 -7.06
CA ASP A 432 -6.35 18.92 -7.24
C ASP A 432 -6.89 19.02 -8.67
N LEU A 433 -6.02 18.86 -9.67
CA LEU A 433 -6.39 18.83 -11.09
C LEU A 433 -7.46 17.76 -11.38
N LEU A 434 -7.27 16.55 -10.89
CA LEU A 434 -8.18 15.42 -11.13
C LEU A 434 -9.54 15.63 -10.47
N LEU A 435 -9.56 16.14 -9.22
CA LEU A 435 -10.81 16.46 -8.53
C LEU A 435 -11.53 17.64 -9.18
N SER A 436 -10.81 18.70 -9.54
CA SER A 436 -11.37 19.87 -10.22
C SER A 436 -12.02 19.50 -11.55
N PHE A 437 -11.39 18.64 -12.35
CA PHE A 437 -12.00 18.13 -13.59
C PHE A 437 -13.21 17.24 -13.33
N CYS A 438 -13.15 16.36 -12.33
CA CYS A 438 -14.29 15.53 -11.95
C CYS A 438 -15.48 16.37 -11.49
N TYR A 439 -15.23 17.35 -10.63
CA TYR A 439 -16.23 18.29 -10.14
C TYR A 439 -16.87 19.04 -11.30
N SER A 440 -16.07 19.68 -12.18
CA SER A 440 -16.57 20.42 -13.34
C SER A 440 -17.39 19.52 -14.29
N SER A 441 -16.91 18.29 -14.53
CA SER A 441 -17.62 17.30 -15.34
C SER A 441 -18.96 16.89 -14.71
N ALA A 442 -19.02 16.72 -13.39
CA ALA A 442 -20.26 16.43 -12.67
C ALA A 442 -21.23 17.61 -12.74
N SER A 443 -20.79 18.81 -12.33
CA SER A 443 -21.59 20.04 -12.27
C SER A 443 -22.17 20.47 -13.62
N LEU A 444 -21.48 20.19 -14.72
CA LEU A 444 -21.92 20.57 -16.07
C LEU A 444 -22.53 19.39 -16.86
N GLY A 445 -22.88 18.29 -16.18
CA GLY A 445 -23.65 17.20 -16.78
C GLY A 445 -22.87 16.29 -17.74
N ARG A 446 -21.53 16.32 -17.70
CA ARG A 446 -20.65 15.57 -18.63
C ARG A 446 -20.06 14.30 -18.04
N LEU A 447 -20.16 14.09 -16.73
CA LEU A 447 -19.72 12.86 -16.09
C LEU A 447 -20.61 11.69 -16.55
N LYS A 448 -19.99 10.65 -17.12
CA LYS A 448 -20.68 9.48 -17.69
C LYS A 448 -20.45 8.19 -16.92
N THR A 449 -19.32 8.10 -16.23
CA THR A 449 -18.93 6.95 -15.41
C THR A 449 -19.10 7.30 -13.94
N PHE A 450 -19.51 6.31 -13.15
CA PHE A 450 -19.81 6.49 -11.74
C PHE A 450 -19.20 5.35 -10.91
N PRO A 451 -18.92 5.59 -9.60
CA PRO A 451 -18.45 4.56 -8.68
C PRO A 451 -19.59 3.62 -8.25
N THR A 452 -20.13 2.84 -9.19
CA THR A 452 -21.20 1.87 -8.91
C THR A 452 -20.66 0.59 -8.29
N GLY A 453 -21.43 -0.07 -7.43
CA GLY A 453 -21.07 -1.33 -6.78
C GLY A 453 -20.20 -1.16 -5.53
N LEU A 454 -20.18 0.06 -4.96
CA LEU A 454 -19.47 0.39 -3.72
C LEU A 454 -20.39 0.50 -2.50
N SER A 455 -21.70 0.31 -2.67
CA SER A 455 -22.71 0.43 -1.59
C SER A 455 -22.58 1.74 -0.80
N LEU A 456 -22.41 2.87 -1.51
CA LEU A 456 -22.24 4.17 -0.87
C LEU A 456 -23.58 4.68 -0.36
N SER A 457 -23.66 4.91 0.95
CA SER A 457 -24.84 5.55 1.56
C SER A 457 -24.68 7.05 1.62
N LEU A 458 -25.71 7.78 1.20
CA LEU A 458 -25.73 9.24 1.13
C LEU A 458 -27.11 9.80 1.51
N PRO A 459 -27.19 11.09 1.88
CA PRO A 459 -28.47 11.75 2.19
C PRO A 459 -29.20 12.12 0.89
N ARG A 460 -30.53 11.98 0.85
CA ARG A 460 -31.33 12.31 -0.35
C ARG A 460 -31.19 13.78 -0.76
N SER A 461 -30.96 14.66 0.21
CA SER A 461 -30.76 16.10 0.00
C SER A 461 -29.66 16.44 -1.01
N ILE A 462 -28.62 15.60 -1.13
CA ILE A 462 -27.51 15.85 -2.07
C ILE A 462 -27.67 15.13 -3.42
N ALA A 463 -28.68 14.26 -3.55
CA ALA A 463 -28.97 13.49 -4.76
C ALA A 463 -29.92 14.23 -5.71
N LEU A 464 -29.86 15.57 -5.76
CA LEU A 464 -30.73 16.36 -6.62
C LEU A 464 -30.17 16.45 -8.05
N PRO A 465 -30.99 16.23 -9.09
CA PRO A 465 -30.58 16.45 -10.48
C PRO A 465 -30.10 17.89 -10.68
N ILE A 466 -29.02 18.09 -11.43
CA ILE A 466 -28.43 19.41 -11.73
C ILE A 466 -29.27 20.19 -12.77
N GLN A 467 -30.61 20.14 -12.65
CA GLN A 467 -31.53 20.56 -13.70
C GLN A 467 -31.81 22.08 -13.78
N GLU A 468 -31.27 22.91 -12.88
CA GLU A 468 -31.54 24.36 -12.93
C GLU A 468 -30.38 25.21 -13.47
N GLN A 469 -29.12 24.83 -13.27
CA GLN A 469 -27.98 25.70 -13.61
C GLN A 469 -27.53 25.61 -15.08
N VAL A 470 -27.65 24.44 -15.72
CA VAL A 470 -27.25 24.26 -17.14
C VAL A 470 -28.28 24.84 -18.13
N ARG A 471 -29.55 25.02 -17.71
CA ARG A 471 -30.67 25.51 -18.55
C ARG A 471 -30.45 26.92 -19.11
N HIS A 472 -29.73 27.79 -18.40
CA HIS A 472 -29.52 29.17 -18.82
C HIS A 472 -28.48 29.33 -19.94
N LEU A 473 -27.62 28.33 -20.20
CA LEU A 473 -26.53 28.45 -21.17
C LEU A 473 -26.90 28.03 -22.60
N TYR A 474 -27.97 27.23 -22.80
CA TYR A 474 -28.28 26.62 -24.10
C TYR A 474 -29.71 26.87 -24.64
N GLY A 475 -30.49 27.78 -24.03
CA GLY A 475 -31.66 28.39 -24.66
C GLY A 475 -32.68 27.46 -25.34
N THR A 476 -33.05 26.33 -24.71
CA THR A 476 -34.08 25.41 -25.24
C THR A 476 -35.42 25.56 -24.53
N VAL A 477 -36.50 25.54 -25.32
CA VAL A 477 -37.90 25.77 -24.91
C VAL A 477 -38.45 24.57 -24.14
N ALA A 478 -39.19 24.86 -23.05
CA ALA A 478 -39.63 23.93 -22.02
C ALA A 478 -40.67 22.88 -22.46
N GLN A 479 -40.56 21.68 -21.89
CA GLN A 479 -41.71 20.85 -21.51
C GLN A 479 -41.92 20.97 -19.98
N PRO A 480 -43.17 20.89 -19.48
CA PRO A 480 -43.44 21.03 -18.05
C PRO A 480 -42.77 19.90 -17.26
N PRO A 481 -42.12 20.19 -16.10
CA PRO A 481 -41.49 19.17 -15.28
C PRO A 481 -42.54 18.18 -14.76
N ALA A 482 -42.17 16.90 -14.75
CA ALA A 482 -42.89 15.89 -13.99
C ALA A 482 -42.90 16.28 -12.49
N PRO A 483 -43.96 15.94 -11.73
CA PRO A 483 -44.02 16.26 -10.30
C PRO A 483 -42.83 15.61 -9.57
N SER A 484 -41.95 16.44 -9.03
CA SER A 484 -40.86 16.01 -8.14
C SER A 484 -41.46 15.51 -6.81
N PRO A 485 -40.94 14.42 -6.22
CA PRO A 485 -41.31 14.03 -4.86
C PRO A 485 -41.03 15.18 -3.88
N SER A 486 -41.82 15.28 -2.81
CA SER A 486 -41.73 16.39 -1.88
C SER A 486 -40.34 16.44 -1.22
N ARG A 487 -39.68 17.62 -1.19
CA ARG A 487 -38.34 17.82 -0.56
C ARG A 487 -38.26 17.39 0.92
N LEU A 488 -39.39 17.09 1.56
CA LEU A 488 -39.54 16.78 2.99
C LEU A 488 -39.75 15.29 3.29
N GLU A 489 -39.98 14.44 2.29
CA GLU A 489 -40.24 13.01 2.51
C GLU A 489 -39.03 12.28 3.12
N GLY A 490 -39.18 11.81 4.36
CA GLY A 490 -38.18 11.01 5.07
C GLY A 490 -37.17 11.78 5.92
N ARG A 491 -37.26 13.12 5.99
CA ARG A 491 -36.39 13.97 6.83
C ARG A 491 -36.95 14.10 8.25
N LEU A 492 -36.05 14.15 9.23
CA LEU A 492 -36.41 14.38 10.63
C LEU A 492 -36.41 15.89 10.91
N GLN A 493 -37.45 16.39 11.58
CA GLN A 493 -37.46 17.76 12.08
C GLN A 493 -36.86 17.80 13.48
N ALA A 494 -35.94 18.74 13.73
CA ALA A 494 -35.31 18.93 15.03
C ALA A 494 -35.03 20.41 15.29
N ARG A 495 -34.55 20.71 16.49
CA ARG A 495 -33.99 22.00 16.85
C ARG A 495 -32.47 21.87 16.88
N PHE A 496 -31.75 22.81 16.28
CA PHE A 496 -30.29 22.82 16.23
C PHE A 496 -29.73 24.09 16.86
N ASP A 497 -28.75 23.94 17.74
CA ASP A 497 -27.94 25.02 18.30
C ASP A 497 -26.51 24.88 17.77
N ILE A 498 -26.14 25.75 16.83
CA ILE A 498 -24.83 25.74 16.19
C ILE A 498 -23.68 26.03 17.17
N THR A 499 -23.91 26.89 18.16
CA THR A 499 -22.87 27.28 19.13
C THR A 499 -22.58 26.14 20.10
N LYS A 500 -23.62 25.38 20.47
CA LYS A 500 -23.48 24.19 21.32
C LYS A 500 -23.16 22.92 20.53
N SER A 501 -23.29 22.94 19.20
CA SER A 501 -23.20 21.73 18.36
C SER A 501 -24.15 20.63 18.85
N GLU A 502 -25.39 21.01 19.18
CA GLU A 502 -26.40 20.14 19.78
C GLU A 502 -27.68 20.14 18.96
N ILE A 503 -28.21 18.94 18.74
CA ILE A 503 -29.50 18.67 18.12
C ILE A 503 -30.45 18.19 19.21
N LEU A 504 -31.66 18.74 19.23
CA LEU A 504 -32.73 18.34 20.13
C LEU A 504 -33.99 17.95 19.34
N PHE A 505 -34.48 16.74 19.58
CA PHE A 505 -35.76 16.28 19.03
C PHE A 505 -36.89 16.59 20.03
N ASP A 506 -38.02 17.11 19.55
CA ASP A 506 -39.11 17.59 20.43
C ASP A 506 -39.86 16.45 21.15
N ASP A 507 -39.70 15.19 20.72
CA ASP A 507 -40.34 14.02 21.35
C ASP A 507 -39.53 13.49 22.54
N ALA A 508 -39.74 14.11 23.72
CA ALA A 508 -39.02 13.83 24.96
C ALA A 508 -39.20 12.40 25.53
N ASN A 509 -40.15 11.61 25.03
CA ASN A 509 -40.42 10.24 25.50
C ASN A 509 -39.80 9.14 24.62
N SER A 510 -39.12 9.52 23.54
CA SER A 510 -38.48 8.58 22.59
C SER A 510 -36.96 8.64 22.69
N SER A 511 -36.28 7.52 22.42
CA SER A 511 -34.83 7.50 22.29
C SER A 511 -34.40 8.30 21.05
N CYS A 512 -33.22 8.93 21.10
CA CYS A 512 -32.68 9.68 19.96
C CYS A 512 -32.72 8.83 18.67
N PRO A 513 -33.30 9.35 17.57
CA PRO A 513 -33.41 8.62 16.31
C PRO A 513 -32.06 8.45 15.59
N LEU A 514 -30.99 9.09 16.08
CA LEU A 514 -29.64 9.02 15.56
C LEU A 514 -28.76 8.16 16.46
N ARG A 515 -27.68 7.60 15.92
CA ARG A 515 -26.69 6.83 16.69
C ARG A 515 -25.33 7.49 16.62
N LYS A 516 -24.52 7.28 17.67
CA LYS A 516 -23.10 7.65 17.66
C LYS A 516 -22.41 7.06 16.42
N GLY A 517 -21.71 7.91 15.69
CA GLY A 517 -21.00 7.57 14.47
C GLY A 517 -21.78 7.77 13.17
N ASP A 518 -23.10 8.01 13.23
CA ASP A 518 -23.93 8.28 12.05
C ASP A 518 -23.50 9.59 11.38
N TRP A 519 -23.45 9.59 10.04
CA TRP A 519 -23.35 10.81 9.25
C TRP A 519 -24.74 11.34 8.90
N ILE A 520 -24.92 12.65 9.03
CA ILE A 520 -26.16 13.35 8.72
C ILE A 520 -25.91 14.62 7.90
N ALA A 521 -26.92 15.04 7.15
CA ALA A 521 -27.02 16.38 6.59
C ALA A 521 -28.06 17.19 7.36
N ILE A 522 -27.71 18.43 7.72
CA ILE A 522 -28.54 19.37 8.47
C ILE A 522 -28.88 20.53 7.54
N GLU A 523 -30.14 20.68 7.19
CA GLU A 523 -30.65 21.77 6.38
C GLU A 523 -31.36 22.80 7.27
N LEU A 524 -30.91 24.06 7.24
CA LEU A 524 -31.56 25.15 7.95
C LEU A 524 -32.53 25.89 6.99
N PRO A 525 -33.79 26.12 7.36
CA PRO A 525 -34.73 26.84 6.52
C PRO A 525 -34.29 28.30 6.36
N ASP A 526 -33.95 28.69 5.13
CA ASP A 526 -33.67 30.07 4.74
C ASP A 526 -34.44 30.43 3.45
N GLU A 527 -34.92 31.68 3.35
CA GLU A 527 -35.71 32.19 2.21
C GLU A 527 -34.87 32.27 0.91
N ALA A 528 -33.54 32.23 1.00
CA ALA A 528 -32.61 32.38 -0.13
C ALA A 528 -32.00 31.06 -0.65
N GLY A 529 -32.33 29.91 -0.05
CA GLY A 529 -31.74 28.60 -0.33
C GLY A 529 -31.04 28.04 0.90
N SER A 530 -31.56 26.93 1.43
CA SER A 530 -31.17 26.38 2.72
C SER A 530 -29.68 26.00 2.78
N PRO A 531 -28.86 26.55 3.69
CA PRO A 531 -27.52 26.02 3.92
C PRO A 531 -27.61 24.60 4.47
N SER A 532 -26.94 23.66 3.80
CA SER A 532 -26.82 22.27 4.24
C SER A 532 -25.44 22.01 4.83
N PHE A 533 -25.38 21.72 6.13
CA PHE A 533 -24.18 21.25 6.80
C PHE A 533 -24.15 19.73 6.84
N HIS A 534 -22.96 19.15 6.87
CA HIS A 534 -22.77 17.73 7.07
C HIS A 534 -21.92 17.51 8.31
N CYS A 535 -22.27 16.54 9.13
CA CYS A 535 -21.50 16.22 10.32
C CYS A 535 -21.72 14.76 10.74
N ARG A 536 -20.78 14.29 11.57
CA ARG A 536 -20.87 12.99 12.24
C ARG A 536 -21.39 13.17 13.66
N ILE A 537 -22.28 12.28 14.10
CA ILE A 537 -22.80 12.29 15.47
C ILE A 537 -21.74 11.76 16.44
N GLN A 538 -21.40 12.54 17.46
CA GLN A 538 -20.39 12.19 18.46
C GLN A 538 -20.97 11.40 19.61
N ASP A 539 -22.12 11.83 20.12
CA ASP A 539 -22.81 11.17 21.22
C ASP A 539 -24.32 11.44 21.18
N THR A 540 -25.08 10.63 21.92
CA THR A 540 -26.54 10.73 22.01
C THR A 540 -26.97 10.56 23.46
N LEU A 541 -27.74 11.52 23.98
CA LEU A 541 -28.22 11.51 25.36
C LEU A 541 -29.72 11.80 25.40
N GLY A 542 -30.53 10.78 25.69
CA GLY A 542 -31.99 10.93 25.69
C GLY A 542 -32.52 11.35 24.31
N PRO A 543 -33.26 12.46 24.19
CA PRO A 543 -33.73 13.00 22.90
C PRO A 543 -32.72 13.97 22.23
N SER A 544 -31.52 14.15 22.78
CA SER A 544 -30.49 15.02 22.18
C SER A 544 -29.32 14.25 21.57
N ALA A 545 -28.65 14.89 20.61
CA ALA A 545 -27.43 14.40 19.98
C ALA A 545 -26.39 15.51 19.87
N THR A 546 -25.13 15.20 20.13
CA THR A 546 -24.00 16.10 19.91
C THR A 546 -23.37 15.85 18.55
N THR A 547 -23.07 16.92 17.83
CA THR A 547 -22.48 16.87 16.49
C THR A 547 -20.97 17.11 16.54
N GLY A 548 -20.23 16.44 15.68
CA GLY A 548 -18.85 16.79 15.38
C GLY A 548 -18.75 18.10 14.57
N PRO A 549 -17.55 18.44 14.08
CA PRO A 549 -17.32 19.62 13.26
C PRO A 549 -18.28 19.65 12.05
N LEU A 550 -18.88 20.81 11.82
CA LEU A 550 -19.74 21.02 10.65
C LEU A 550 -18.87 21.17 9.39
N VAL A 551 -19.23 20.41 8.36
CA VAL A 551 -18.57 20.41 7.04
C VAL A 551 -19.55 20.97 6.01
N GLY A 552 -19.12 21.94 5.20
CA GLY A 552 -19.94 22.56 4.16
C GLY A 552 -19.63 24.05 3.95
N GLN A 553 -20.07 24.60 2.82
CA GLN A 553 -19.84 25.99 2.45
C GLN A 553 -20.98 26.90 2.90
N VAL A 554 -20.95 27.40 4.14
CA VAL A 554 -21.46 28.74 4.51
C VAL A 554 -20.74 29.19 5.79
N THR A 555 -20.20 30.40 5.80
CA THR A 555 -19.82 31.10 7.03
C THR A 555 -21.08 31.68 7.64
N LEU A 556 -21.66 31.03 8.66
CA LEU A 556 -22.70 31.69 9.45
C LEU A 556 -22.07 32.82 10.23
N ASP A 557 -22.63 34.03 10.13
CA ASP A 557 -22.33 35.11 11.07
C ASP A 557 -22.64 34.60 12.49
N SER A 558 -21.60 34.40 13.29
CA SER A 558 -21.60 33.71 14.59
C SER A 558 -22.34 34.46 15.72
N LYS A 559 -23.34 35.28 15.41
CA LYS A 559 -24.01 36.18 16.35
C LYS A 559 -25.38 35.72 16.86
N THR A 560 -25.86 34.52 16.52
CA THR A 560 -27.15 34.04 17.07
C THR A 560 -27.02 32.66 17.71
N ALA A 561 -26.77 32.66 19.02
CA ALA A 561 -26.98 31.51 19.91
C ALA A 561 -28.49 31.27 20.11
N LYS A 562 -29.20 30.93 19.02
CA LYS A 562 -30.64 30.69 19.05
C LYS A 562 -30.91 29.33 18.42
N TRP A 563 -31.56 28.46 19.19
CA TRP A 563 -32.15 27.22 18.67
C TRP A 563 -32.98 27.53 17.43
N CYS A 564 -32.59 26.96 16.30
CA CYS A 564 -33.27 27.09 15.02
C CYS A 564 -33.91 25.76 14.62
N THR A 565 -35.02 25.81 13.90
CA THR A 565 -35.60 24.60 13.31
C THR A 565 -34.64 24.10 12.23
N ALA A 566 -34.36 22.81 12.20
CA ALA A 566 -33.50 22.17 11.23
C ALA A 566 -34.16 20.89 10.70
N PHE A 567 -33.87 20.57 9.44
CA PHE A 567 -34.27 19.31 8.81
C PHE A 567 -33.05 18.41 8.67
N ILE A 568 -33.12 17.21 9.24
CA ILE A 568 -32.04 16.24 9.29
C ILE A 568 -32.32 15.14 8.28
N ASP A 569 -31.34 14.87 7.42
CA ASP A 569 -31.35 13.79 6.45
C ASP A 569 -30.21 12.81 6.75
N LYS A 570 -30.52 11.51 6.73
CA LYS A 570 -29.57 10.45 7.10
C LYS A 570 -28.83 9.94 5.88
N TYR A 571 -27.60 9.48 6.07
CA TYR A 571 -26.85 8.76 5.05
C TYR A 571 -27.40 7.33 4.87
N ASN A 572 -28.55 7.18 4.25
CA ASN A 572 -29.26 5.90 4.12
C ASN A 572 -29.70 5.56 2.68
N THR A 573 -29.52 6.47 1.73
CA THR A 573 -29.87 6.23 0.34
C THR A 573 -28.67 5.61 -0.37
N ASN A 574 -28.86 4.46 -1.00
CA ASN A 574 -27.79 3.80 -1.74
C ASN A 574 -27.54 4.54 -3.07
N PHE A 575 -26.29 4.90 -3.33
CA PHE A 575 -25.86 5.55 -4.56
C PHE A 575 -26.21 4.75 -5.81
N ASP A 576 -26.18 3.42 -5.73
CA ASP A 576 -26.43 2.56 -6.90
C ASP A 576 -27.88 2.65 -7.40
N ASP A 577 -28.82 2.93 -6.51
CA ASP A 577 -30.26 3.05 -6.79
C ASP A 577 -30.63 4.38 -7.48
N LEU A 578 -29.70 5.35 -7.52
CA LEU A 578 -29.92 6.65 -8.12
C LEU A 578 -29.84 6.62 -9.66
N GLN A 579 -30.61 7.50 -10.31
CA GLN A 579 -30.47 7.75 -11.75
C GLN A 579 -29.18 8.52 -12.05
N ASP A 580 -28.66 8.40 -13.27
CA ASP A 580 -27.43 9.09 -13.69
C ASP A 580 -27.43 10.60 -13.43
N ALA A 581 -28.59 11.27 -13.55
CA ALA A 581 -28.69 12.70 -13.26
C ALA A 581 -28.50 13.01 -11.77
N GLU A 582 -29.04 12.18 -10.89
CA GLU A 582 -28.92 12.27 -9.43
C GLU A 582 -27.52 11.86 -8.98
N LYS A 583 -26.94 10.82 -9.60
CA LYS A 583 -25.54 10.39 -9.38
C LYS A 583 -24.56 11.53 -9.64
N ARG A 584 -24.76 12.32 -10.71
CA ARG A 584 -23.93 13.51 -11.00
C ARG A 584 -24.02 14.56 -9.89
N GLY A 585 -25.23 14.88 -9.43
CA GLY A 585 -25.45 15.81 -8.33
C GLY A 585 -24.79 15.32 -7.03
N ALA A 586 -24.95 14.03 -6.71
CA ALA A 586 -24.32 13.42 -5.56
C ALA A 586 -22.79 13.47 -5.62
N VAL A 587 -22.16 13.14 -6.76
CA VAL A 587 -20.71 13.24 -6.94
C VAL A 587 -20.22 14.68 -6.77
N GLN A 588 -20.90 15.65 -7.38
CA GLN A 588 -20.57 17.07 -7.23
C GLN A 588 -20.58 17.49 -5.74
N ASN A 589 -21.67 17.19 -5.05
CA ASN A 589 -21.86 17.62 -3.66
C ASN A 589 -20.87 16.92 -2.73
N LEU A 590 -20.61 15.62 -2.90
CA LEU A 590 -19.61 14.89 -2.12
C LEU A 590 -18.19 15.46 -2.33
N LEU A 591 -17.84 15.84 -3.56
CA LEU A 591 -16.56 16.51 -3.83
C LEU A 591 -16.49 17.90 -3.17
N ALA A 592 -17.58 18.66 -3.15
CA ALA A 592 -17.64 19.95 -2.45
C ALA A 592 -17.43 19.85 -0.93
N LEU A 593 -17.76 18.70 -0.33
CA LEU A 593 -17.54 18.43 1.09
C LEU A 593 -16.09 18.06 1.43
N LEU A 594 -15.27 17.68 0.45
CA LEU A 594 -13.87 17.35 0.71
C LEU A 594 -13.08 18.60 1.14
N PRO A 595 -12.21 18.50 2.16
CA PRO A 595 -11.27 19.58 2.48
C PRO A 595 -10.32 19.84 1.31
N SER A 596 -9.62 20.99 1.32
CA SER A 596 -8.61 21.28 0.29
C SER A 596 -7.46 20.27 0.35
N ILE A 597 -6.76 20.11 -0.77
CA ILE A 597 -5.63 19.18 -0.86
C ILE A 597 -4.54 19.56 0.16
N ARG A 598 -4.26 20.86 0.30
CA ARG A 598 -3.34 21.38 1.30
C ARG A 598 -3.72 20.93 2.72
N LYS A 599 -5.00 20.99 3.10
CA LYS A 599 -5.46 20.54 4.42
C LYS A 599 -5.30 19.02 4.59
N MET A 600 -5.64 18.22 3.57
CA MET A 600 -5.42 16.77 3.59
C MET A 600 -3.94 16.42 3.74
N LYS A 601 -3.07 17.12 3.01
CA LYS A 601 -1.62 16.96 3.10
C LYS A 601 -1.10 17.29 4.50
N THR A 602 -1.50 18.44 5.07
CA THR A 602 -1.12 18.81 6.44
C THR A 602 -1.56 17.76 7.45
N TYR A 603 -2.83 17.32 7.40
CA TYR A 603 -3.32 16.26 8.27
C TYR A 603 -2.48 14.98 8.16
N LEU A 604 -2.17 14.53 6.95
CA LEU A 604 -1.38 13.32 6.71
C LEU A 604 0.06 13.42 7.23
N LEU A 605 0.68 14.61 7.11
CA LEU A 605 2.02 14.86 7.61
C LEU A 605 2.11 14.92 9.15
N GLU A 606 0.99 15.24 9.82
CA GLU A 606 0.90 15.25 11.28
C GLU A 606 0.68 13.85 11.89
N GLN A 607 0.25 12.87 11.09
CA GLN A 607 0.04 11.49 11.56
C GLN A 607 1.34 10.67 11.52
N SER A 608 1.55 9.82 12.53
CA SER A 608 2.63 8.82 12.50
C SER A 608 2.42 7.76 11.41
N THR A 609 1.16 7.45 11.11
CA THR A 609 0.73 6.52 10.06
C THR A 609 -0.30 7.22 9.17
N PRO A 610 0.11 7.74 8.00
CA PRO A 610 -0.77 8.50 7.10
C PRO A 610 -1.96 7.66 6.64
N ASP A 611 -3.17 8.02 7.06
CA ASP A 611 -4.42 7.34 6.71
C ASP A 611 -5.60 8.31 6.77
N LEU A 612 -6.18 8.64 5.60
CA LEU A 612 -7.34 9.53 5.54
C LEU A 612 -8.62 8.90 6.09
N SER A 613 -8.72 7.56 6.15
CA SER A 613 -9.91 6.89 6.69
C SER A 613 -10.12 7.14 8.18
N ARG A 614 -9.06 7.56 8.89
CA ARG A 614 -9.10 7.96 10.31
C ARG A 614 -9.64 9.37 10.50
N TRP A 615 -9.75 10.20 9.45
CA TRP A 615 -10.32 11.54 9.54
C TRP A 615 -11.85 11.55 9.49
N VAL A 616 -12.44 10.67 10.29
CA VAL A 616 -13.87 10.30 10.30
C VAL A 616 -14.83 11.45 10.65
N ASP A 617 -14.33 12.51 11.27
CA ASP A 617 -15.12 13.67 11.70
C ASP A 617 -15.11 14.81 10.66
N THR A 618 -14.36 14.67 9.56
CA THR A 618 -14.28 15.68 8.50
C THR A 618 -14.58 15.10 7.12
N ILE A 619 -14.17 13.86 6.84
CA ILE A 619 -14.41 13.21 5.55
C ILE A 619 -15.38 12.04 5.77
N SER A 620 -16.58 12.15 5.18
CA SER A 620 -17.54 11.04 5.21
C SER A 620 -17.04 9.83 4.39
N PRO A 621 -17.42 8.58 4.74
CA PRO A 621 -17.04 7.40 3.97
C PRO A 621 -17.40 7.51 2.48
N ALA A 622 -18.57 8.07 2.16
CA ALA A 622 -19.00 8.32 0.79
C ALA A 622 -18.07 9.31 0.06
N ALA A 623 -17.73 10.44 0.69
CA ALA A 623 -16.81 11.42 0.09
C ALA A 623 -15.39 10.85 -0.11
N LEU A 624 -14.90 10.06 0.85
CA LEU A 624 -13.61 9.36 0.73
C LEU A 624 -13.62 8.35 -0.43
N ALA A 625 -14.72 7.62 -0.62
CA ALA A 625 -14.86 6.69 -1.74
C ALA A 625 -14.88 7.42 -3.10
N ILE A 626 -15.55 8.57 -3.21
CA ILE A 626 -15.52 9.40 -4.43
C ILE A 626 -14.10 9.92 -4.71
N LEU A 627 -13.37 10.35 -3.68
CA LEU A 627 -11.96 10.74 -3.79
C LEU A 627 -11.11 9.59 -4.34
N ARG A 628 -11.18 8.41 -3.70
CA ARG A 628 -10.48 7.19 -4.14
C ARG A 628 -10.81 6.85 -5.58
N TRP A 629 -12.10 6.85 -5.93
CA TRP A 629 -12.55 6.55 -7.29
C TRP A 629 -12.01 7.54 -8.32
N THR A 630 -12.04 8.84 -8.02
CA THR A 630 -11.59 9.87 -8.95
C THR A 630 -10.11 9.70 -9.31
N LEU A 631 -9.27 9.39 -8.33
CA LEU A 631 -7.83 9.20 -8.51
C LEU A 631 -7.51 7.88 -9.22
N ALA A 632 -8.14 6.79 -8.80
CA ALA A 632 -7.80 5.46 -9.28
C ALA A 632 -8.34 5.11 -10.65
N SER A 633 -9.47 5.69 -11.02
CA SER A 633 -10.00 5.53 -12.38
C SER A 633 -9.14 6.27 -13.42
N ASN A 634 -8.12 7.03 -13.02
CA ASN A 634 -7.18 7.65 -13.95
C ASN A 634 -5.97 6.74 -14.14
N ARG A 635 -5.87 6.11 -15.32
CA ARG A 635 -4.75 5.22 -15.65
C ARG A 635 -3.54 5.95 -16.23
N SER A 636 -3.69 7.22 -16.61
CA SER A 636 -2.61 8.05 -17.13
C SER A 636 -1.66 8.48 -16.01
N CYS A 637 -0.35 8.43 -16.27
CA CYS A 637 0.66 8.95 -15.36
C CYS A 637 0.90 10.43 -15.66
N ILE A 638 0.23 11.30 -14.89
CA ILE A 638 0.33 12.75 -15.00
C ILE A 638 1.28 13.26 -13.91
N VAL A 639 2.22 14.10 -14.30
CA VAL A 639 3.17 14.75 -13.37
C VAL A 639 3.15 16.26 -13.57
N GLU A 640 3.34 16.99 -12.48
CA GLU A 640 3.67 18.41 -12.56
C GLU A 640 5.03 18.57 -13.23
N VAL A 641 5.16 19.58 -14.09
CA VAL A 641 6.39 19.84 -14.84
C VAL A 641 7.32 20.74 -14.03
N GLU A 642 8.55 20.28 -13.83
CA GLU A 642 9.63 21.07 -13.25
C GLU A 642 10.19 22.09 -14.27
N HIS A 643 10.81 23.17 -13.78
CA HIS A 643 11.28 24.29 -14.62
C HIS A 643 12.13 23.85 -15.84
N HIS A 644 13.03 22.88 -15.67
CA HIS A 644 13.91 22.39 -16.74
C HIS A 644 13.21 21.46 -17.76
N GLN A 645 12.01 20.98 -17.46
CA GLN A 645 11.20 20.10 -18.31
C GLN A 645 9.98 20.81 -18.93
N ALA A 646 9.88 22.13 -18.73
CA ALA A 646 8.77 22.94 -19.20
C ALA A 646 8.83 23.20 -20.70
N VAL A 647 7.65 23.30 -21.32
CA VAL A 647 7.52 23.81 -22.68
C VAL A 647 7.67 25.33 -22.60
N HIS A 648 8.70 25.84 -23.26
CA HIS A 648 8.96 27.28 -23.33
C HIS A 648 7.95 27.97 -24.25
N GLY A 649 7.60 29.22 -23.92
CA GLY A 649 6.61 30.03 -24.65
C GLY A 649 5.18 29.95 -24.11
N MET A 650 5.02 29.38 -22.90
CA MET A 650 3.74 29.16 -22.21
C MET A 650 3.82 29.57 -20.73
N SER A 651 4.34 30.76 -20.43
CA SER A 651 4.62 31.23 -19.06
C SER A 651 3.37 31.61 -18.26
N GLY A 652 2.22 31.81 -18.91
CA GLY A 652 0.94 32.10 -18.24
C GLY A 652 0.19 30.88 -17.66
N TYR A 653 0.84 29.71 -17.59
CA TYR A 653 0.18 28.43 -17.31
C TYR A 653 0.96 27.56 -16.33
N VAL A 654 0.24 26.85 -15.45
CA VAL A 654 0.79 25.67 -14.79
C VAL A 654 0.85 24.53 -15.80
N GLN A 655 2.01 23.88 -15.90
CA GLN A 655 2.24 22.84 -16.90
C GLN A 655 2.21 21.46 -16.26
N PHE A 656 1.42 20.57 -16.85
CA PHE A 656 1.38 19.15 -16.53
C PHE A 656 1.84 18.33 -17.74
N ARG A 657 2.52 17.23 -17.46
CA ARG A 657 3.05 16.28 -18.44
C ARG A 657 2.38 14.93 -18.26
N PHE A 658 1.99 14.33 -19.36
CA PHE A 658 1.63 12.91 -19.41
C PHE A 658 2.92 12.13 -19.61
N ALA A 659 3.52 11.69 -18.51
CA ALA A 659 4.69 10.81 -18.53
C ALA A 659 4.38 9.52 -19.30
N MET A 660 3.14 9.05 -19.17
CA MET A 660 2.54 8.02 -20.00
C MET A 660 1.04 8.23 -20.05
N GLY A 661 0.41 8.02 -21.21
CA GLY A 661 -1.05 7.89 -21.27
C GLY A 661 -1.55 6.63 -20.56
N ALA A 662 -2.84 6.31 -20.70
CA ALA A 662 -3.33 4.98 -20.35
C ALA A 662 -2.50 3.92 -21.14
N PRO A 663 -1.95 2.87 -20.48
CA PRO A 663 -0.98 1.97 -21.11
C PRO A 663 -1.46 1.29 -22.40
N ASP A 664 -2.76 0.95 -22.46
CA ASP A 664 -3.40 0.37 -23.64
C ASP A 664 -3.46 1.35 -24.81
N LYS A 665 -3.71 2.63 -24.53
CA LYS A 665 -3.73 3.70 -25.52
C LYS A 665 -2.32 4.04 -26.00
N GLU A 666 -1.37 4.13 -25.08
CA GLU A 666 0.05 4.34 -25.39
C GLU A 666 0.59 3.24 -26.33
N ALA A 667 0.23 1.98 -26.06
CA ALA A 667 0.59 0.85 -26.91
C ALA A 667 0.07 0.99 -28.35
N ARG A 668 -1.21 1.35 -28.50
CA ARG A 668 -1.84 1.57 -29.81
C ARG A 668 -1.20 2.74 -30.56
N PHE A 669 -0.90 3.83 -29.84
CA PHE A 669 -0.21 4.98 -30.40
C PHE A 669 1.20 4.63 -30.92
N LEU A 670 2.04 4.00 -30.09
CA LEU A 670 3.39 3.60 -30.50
C LEU A 670 3.39 2.62 -31.67
N LYS A 671 2.41 1.70 -31.71
CA LYS A 671 2.19 0.81 -32.85
C LYS A 671 1.86 1.61 -34.11
N ALA A 672 0.91 2.54 -34.04
CA ALA A 672 0.52 3.38 -35.17
C ALA A 672 1.68 4.25 -35.69
N VAL A 673 2.48 4.83 -34.79
CA VAL A 673 3.70 5.58 -35.12
C VAL A 673 4.68 4.69 -35.88
N LYS A 674 4.98 3.50 -35.36
CA LYS A 674 5.94 2.56 -35.97
C LYS A 674 5.49 2.09 -37.36
N GLU A 675 4.23 1.68 -37.49
CA GLU A 675 3.66 1.21 -38.76
C GLU A 675 3.64 2.33 -39.81
N THR A 676 3.28 3.54 -39.41
CA THR A 676 3.20 4.69 -40.32
C THR A 676 4.59 5.20 -40.70
N ALA A 677 5.52 5.29 -39.76
CA ALA A 677 6.90 5.70 -40.03
C ALA A 677 7.59 4.73 -41.01
N ALA A 678 7.41 3.42 -40.83
CA ALA A 678 7.93 2.41 -41.75
C ALA A 678 7.31 2.51 -43.15
N ARG A 679 6.00 2.77 -43.23
CA ARG A 679 5.26 2.89 -44.49
C ARG A 679 5.60 4.17 -45.26
N LEU A 680 5.68 5.32 -44.59
CA LEU A 680 5.91 6.63 -45.21
C LEU A 680 7.39 7.00 -45.30
N LYS A 681 8.29 6.25 -44.65
CA LYS A 681 9.73 6.56 -44.54
C LYS A 681 9.99 8.00 -44.07
N SER A 682 9.16 8.48 -43.14
CA SER A 682 9.25 9.86 -42.64
C SER A 682 10.47 10.02 -41.74
N LYS A 683 11.24 11.10 -41.93
CA LYS A 683 12.29 11.50 -40.99
C LYS A 683 11.71 11.88 -39.62
N TYR A 684 10.52 12.50 -39.63
CA TYR A 684 9.81 12.95 -38.44
C TYR A 684 8.53 12.13 -38.30
N PRO A 685 8.50 11.07 -37.48
CA PRO A 685 7.37 10.14 -37.41
C PRO A 685 6.14 10.75 -36.72
N THR A 686 6.32 11.78 -35.90
CA THR A 686 5.26 12.53 -35.22
C THR A 686 5.48 14.04 -35.31
N PHE A 687 4.45 14.83 -35.01
CA PHE A 687 4.51 16.28 -34.81
C PHE A 687 3.51 16.70 -33.72
N TYR A 688 3.56 17.96 -33.28
CA TYR A 688 2.70 18.47 -32.21
C TYR A 688 1.66 19.47 -32.69
N ALA A 689 0.46 19.43 -32.12
CA ALA A 689 -0.59 20.41 -32.38
C ALA A 689 -1.49 20.64 -31.17
N TRP A 690 -2.13 21.81 -31.13
CA TRP A 690 -2.96 22.26 -30.02
C TRP A 690 -4.38 21.73 -30.12
N HIS A 691 -4.93 21.32 -28.98
CA HIS A 691 -6.35 21.02 -28.83
C HIS A 691 -6.92 21.74 -27.60
N GLY A 692 -7.99 22.51 -27.80
CA GLY A 692 -8.72 23.16 -26.72
C GLY A 692 -10.09 22.52 -26.52
N SER A 693 -10.49 22.40 -25.27
CA SER A 693 -11.81 21.92 -24.87
C SER A 693 -12.24 22.56 -23.57
N MET A 694 -13.56 22.73 -23.41
CA MET A 694 -14.17 23.23 -22.17
C MET A 694 -13.83 22.34 -20.97
N LEU A 695 -13.79 22.94 -19.77
CA LEU A 695 -13.29 22.32 -18.53
C LEU A 695 -13.96 20.96 -18.21
N GLN A 696 -15.27 20.90 -18.38
CA GLN A 696 -16.10 19.73 -18.08
C GLN A 696 -15.79 18.47 -18.91
N ASN A 697 -15.09 18.60 -20.03
CA ASN A 697 -14.74 17.45 -20.85
C ASN A 697 -13.41 16.81 -20.42
N TRP A 698 -12.54 17.54 -19.70
CA TRP A 698 -11.19 17.05 -19.41
C TRP A 698 -11.16 15.81 -18.54
N HIS A 699 -12.16 15.61 -17.66
CA HIS A 699 -12.28 14.38 -16.88
C HIS A 699 -12.31 13.13 -17.77
N SER A 700 -13.05 13.18 -18.89
CA SER A 700 -13.09 12.07 -19.86
C SER A 700 -11.82 12.02 -20.72
N ILE A 701 -11.35 13.17 -21.21
CA ILE A 701 -10.21 13.26 -22.15
C ILE A 701 -8.93 12.68 -21.54
N ILE A 702 -8.65 12.94 -20.26
CA ILE A 702 -7.41 12.45 -19.64
C ILE A 702 -7.43 10.95 -19.33
N ARG A 703 -8.63 10.34 -19.26
CA ARG A 703 -8.84 8.92 -18.93
C ARG A 703 -8.94 8.06 -20.19
N GLU A 704 -9.76 8.50 -21.14
CA GLU A 704 -10.11 7.75 -22.36
C GLU A 704 -9.33 8.24 -23.59
N GLY A 705 -8.81 9.47 -23.53
CA GLY A 705 -8.29 10.17 -24.68
C GLY A 705 -9.34 11.00 -25.41
N LEU A 706 -8.89 11.67 -26.48
CA LEU A 706 -9.77 12.46 -27.33
C LEU A 706 -10.64 11.56 -28.22
N HIS A 707 -11.94 11.88 -28.31
CA HIS A 707 -12.91 11.23 -29.18
C HIS A 707 -13.78 12.26 -29.88
N PHE A 708 -14.43 11.89 -30.98
CA PHE A 708 -15.40 12.73 -31.70
C PHE A 708 -16.79 12.08 -31.76
N ASN A 709 -17.18 11.35 -30.71
CA ASN A 709 -18.48 10.67 -30.62
C ASN A 709 -19.65 11.68 -30.61
N GLU A 710 -19.39 12.91 -30.16
CA GLU A 710 -20.39 13.97 -30.07
C GLU A 710 -19.98 15.17 -30.92
N THR A 711 -20.96 15.99 -31.30
CA THR A 711 -20.75 17.23 -32.04
C THR A 711 -21.12 18.41 -31.16
N LEU A 712 -20.14 18.90 -30.38
CA LEU A 712 -20.34 20.07 -29.50
C LEU A 712 -20.17 21.39 -30.26
N ASN A 713 -19.21 21.40 -31.19
CA ASN A 713 -18.98 22.49 -32.12
C ASN A 713 -19.23 21.95 -33.54
N GLY A 714 -19.57 22.83 -34.49
CA GLY A 714 -19.78 22.42 -35.89
C GLY A 714 -18.57 21.68 -36.49
N ARG A 715 -18.83 20.78 -37.45
CA ARG A 715 -17.79 19.97 -38.12
C ARG A 715 -17.44 20.51 -39.51
N ALA A 716 -17.02 21.78 -39.57
CA ALA A 716 -16.81 22.50 -40.83
C ALA A 716 -15.77 21.84 -41.76
N PHE A 717 -14.81 21.09 -41.21
CA PHE A 717 -13.73 20.44 -41.95
C PHE A 717 -13.81 18.90 -41.87
N GLY A 718 -15.00 18.35 -41.62
CA GLY A 718 -15.26 16.91 -41.60
C GLY A 718 -15.27 16.27 -40.21
N ASN A 719 -15.41 14.94 -40.19
CA ASN A 719 -15.57 14.15 -38.97
C ASN A 719 -14.21 13.70 -38.41
N GLY A 720 -13.82 14.25 -37.27
CA GLY A 720 -12.61 13.83 -36.55
C GLY A 720 -12.34 14.72 -35.33
N VAL A 721 -11.20 14.51 -34.69
CA VAL A 721 -10.69 15.37 -33.61
C VAL A 721 -9.92 16.54 -34.23
N TYR A 722 -10.34 17.76 -33.88
CA TYR A 722 -9.79 18.99 -34.41
C TYR A 722 -8.55 19.43 -33.61
N HIS A 723 -7.48 19.77 -34.32
CA HIS A 723 -6.25 20.34 -33.79
C HIS A 723 -5.81 21.53 -34.63
N SER A 724 -5.12 22.47 -34.02
CA SER A 724 -4.57 23.65 -34.70
C SER A 724 -3.05 23.75 -34.51
N PRO A 725 -2.28 24.14 -35.54
CA PRO A 725 -0.91 24.59 -35.34
C PRO A 725 -0.86 25.90 -34.54
N HIS A 726 -1.96 26.65 -34.46
CA HIS A 726 -2.05 27.93 -33.78
C HIS A 726 -2.75 27.83 -32.43
N TYR A 727 -2.02 28.16 -31.36
CA TYR A 727 -2.53 28.21 -30.00
C TYR A 727 -3.83 29.03 -29.86
N ASN A 728 -3.88 30.25 -30.42
CA ASN A 728 -5.06 31.14 -30.30
C ASN A 728 -6.34 30.53 -30.87
N THR A 729 -6.25 29.72 -31.92
CA THR A 729 -7.41 28.99 -32.46
C THR A 729 -7.95 28.02 -31.42
N SER A 730 -7.08 27.18 -30.86
CA SER A 730 -7.48 26.16 -29.88
C SER A 730 -7.91 26.79 -28.55
N LEU A 731 -7.32 27.92 -28.15
CA LEU A 731 -7.74 28.70 -26.98
C LEU A 731 -9.21 29.15 -27.08
N GLY A 732 -9.71 29.45 -28.27
CA GLY A 732 -11.14 29.77 -28.49
C GLY A 732 -12.10 28.65 -28.08
N TYR A 733 -11.63 27.39 -28.10
CA TYR A 733 -12.44 26.21 -27.75
C TYR A 733 -12.26 25.75 -26.30
N SER A 734 -11.31 26.34 -25.54
CA SER A 734 -11.08 25.98 -24.13
C SER A 734 -11.97 26.74 -23.14
N GLY A 735 -12.77 27.70 -23.62
CA GLY A 735 -13.60 28.57 -22.77
C GLY A 735 -12.81 29.69 -22.06
N MET A 736 -11.54 29.89 -22.42
CA MET A 736 -10.59 30.78 -21.73
C MET A 736 -10.45 32.17 -22.38
N HIS A 737 -11.30 32.49 -23.36
CA HIS A 737 -11.16 33.70 -24.17
C HIS A 737 -11.50 34.99 -23.37
N PRO A 738 -10.72 36.08 -23.49
CA PRO A 738 -10.88 37.30 -22.70
C PRO A 738 -12.22 38.04 -22.88
N THR A 739 -12.97 37.80 -23.95
CA THR A 739 -14.32 38.38 -24.10
C THR A 739 -15.36 37.84 -23.11
N TYR A 740 -15.03 36.77 -22.38
CA TYR A 740 -15.81 36.25 -21.25
C TYR A 740 -15.22 36.67 -19.88
N GLN A 741 -14.39 37.73 -19.83
CA GLN A 741 -13.98 38.39 -18.58
C GLN A 741 -15.18 39.09 -17.92
N GLY A 742 -15.97 38.30 -17.22
CA GLY A 742 -17.11 38.78 -16.43
C GLY A 742 -17.76 37.68 -15.57
N SER A 743 -17.40 36.41 -15.78
CA SER A 743 -17.89 35.33 -14.92
C SER A 743 -17.16 35.35 -13.57
N VAL A 744 -17.85 35.89 -12.57
CA VAL A 744 -17.77 35.51 -11.15
C VAL A 744 -17.42 34.03 -11.01
N PRO A 745 -16.61 33.58 -10.02
CA PRO A 745 -16.40 32.15 -9.77
C PRO A 745 -17.75 31.43 -9.74
N GLY A 746 -18.04 30.71 -10.81
CA GLY A 746 -19.34 30.06 -10.98
C GLY A 746 -19.41 28.79 -10.13
N PRO A 747 -20.61 28.22 -9.94
CA PRO A 747 -20.83 27.00 -9.14
C PRO A 747 -20.12 25.73 -9.67
N TYR A 748 -19.37 25.84 -10.78
CA TYR A 748 -18.72 24.75 -11.52
C TYR A 748 -17.22 24.61 -11.24
N MET A 749 -16.63 25.52 -10.45
CA MET A 749 -15.27 25.37 -9.92
C MET A 749 -15.32 24.58 -8.62
N TRP A 750 -14.38 23.64 -8.43
CA TRP A 750 -14.32 22.89 -7.18
C TRP A 750 -14.02 23.85 -6.03
N PRO A 751 -14.90 24.00 -5.03
CA PRO A 751 -14.81 25.12 -4.11
C PRO A 751 -13.57 25.13 -3.21
N ASN A 752 -13.06 23.94 -2.88
CA ASN A 752 -11.87 23.76 -2.05
C ASN A 752 -10.58 23.52 -2.87
N SER A 753 -10.60 23.82 -4.18
CA SER A 753 -9.42 23.74 -5.03
C SER A 753 -8.35 24.74 -4.60
N ASP A 754 -7.12 24.29 -4.42
CA ASP A 754 -5.95 25.13 -4.22
C ASP A 754 -5.49 25.77 -5.56
N LEU A 755 -5.77 25.13 -6.70
CA LEU A 755 -5.41 25.62 -8.05
C LEU A 755 -6.41 26.63 -8.62
N GLN A 756 -7.68 26.56 -8.22
CA GLN A 756 -8.75 27.42 -8.73
C GLN A 756 -8.78 27.44 -10.28
N ILE A 757 -8.89 26.25 -10.88
CA ILE A 757 -8.74 26.07 -12.33
C ILE A 757 -9.87 26.77 -13.09
N SER A 758 -9.47 27.66 -14.01
CA SER A 758 -10.38 28.41 -14.88
C SER A 758 -10.44 27.87 -16.32
N GLY A 759 -9.45 27.07 -16.73
CA GLY A 759 -9.46 26.40 -18.03
C GLY A 759 -8.18 25.64 -18.32
N ALA A 760 -8.22 24.82 -19.37
CA ALA A 760 -7.10 24.00 -19.79
C ALA A 760 -7.02 23.84 -21.32
N ILE A 761 -5.81 23.65 -21.83
CA ILE A 761 -5.51 23.39 -23.23
C ILE A 761 -4.43 22.32 -23.34
N ALA A 762 -4.54 21.39 -24.29
CA ALA A 762 -3.57 20.32 -24.50
C ALA A 762 -2.68 20.57 -25.72
N LEU A 763 -1.44 20.09 -25.60
CA LEU A 763 -0.54 19.89 -26.72
C LEU A 763 -0.42 18.37 -26.94
N ASN A 764 -0.84 17.94 -28.12
CA ASN A 764 -0.91 16.53 -28.49
C ASN A 764 0.20 16.18 -29.47
N GLU A 765 0.78 15.00 -29.28
CA GLU A 765 1.64 14.33 -30.24
C GLU A 765 0.76 13.56 -31.23
N ILE A 766 1.02 13.76 -32.53
CA ILE A 766 0.22 13.24 -33.63
C ILE A 766 1.11 12.51 -34.63
N VAL A 767 0.66 11.35 -35.12
CA VAL A 767 1.33 10.62 -36.21
C VAL A 767 1.45 11.52 -37.45
N ASN A 768 2.65 11.64 -38.02
CA ASN A 768 2.92 12.51 -39.16
C ASN A 768 2.50 11.88 -40.49
N ALA A 769 1.20 11.90 -40.78
CA ALA A 769 0.60 11.44 -42.04
C ALA A 769 -0.47 12.42 -42.55
N PRO A 770 -0.11 13.67 -42.86
CA PRO A 770 -1.05 14.76 -43.13
C PRO A 770 -1.93 14.57 -44.38
N GLU A 771 -1.45 13.80 -45.36
CA GLU A 771 -2.24 13.46 -46.56
C GLU A 771 -3.35 12.44 -46.28
N GLU A 772 -3.33 11.80 -45.11
CA GLU A 772 -4.34 10.83 -44.66
C GLU A 772 -5.31 11.43 -43.63
N PHE A 773 -5.16 12.72 -43.32
CA PHE A 773 -6.08 13.43 -42.45
C PHE A 773 -7.36 13.78 -43.20
N VAL A 774 -8.46 13.89 -42.45
CA VAL A 774 -9.74 14.37 -42.99
C VAL A 774 -9.62 15.82 -43.49
N SER A 775 -8.84 16.61 -42.77
CA SER A 775 -8.40 17.94 -43.20
C SER A 775 -6.99 18.20 -42.70
N ARG A 776 -6.19 18.87 -43.54
CA ARG A 776 -4.85 19.36 -43.21
C ARG A 776 -4.74 20.89 -43.22
N THR A 777 -5.76 21.58 -43.70
CA THR A 777 -5.77 23.05 -43.85
C THR A 777 -7.21 23.57 -43.76
N PRO A 778 -7.50 24.61 -42.96
CA PRO A 778 -6.58 25.37 -42.11
C PRO A 778 -6.21 24.67 -40.79
N HIS A 779 -6.92 23.60 -40.44
CA HIS A 779 -6.74 22.85 -39.20
C HIS A 779 -6.61 21.36 -39.48
N TYR A 780 -5.95 20.64 -38.57
CA TYR A 780 -5.78 19.20 -38.66
C TYR A 780 -7.02 18.51 -38.09
N VAL A 781 -7.67 17.67 -38.89
CA VAL A 781 -8.81 16.85 -38.45
C VAL A 781 -8.44 15.38 -38.62
N ILE A 782 -8.28 14.69 -37.49
CA ILE A 782 -7.80 13.31 -37.44
C ILE A 782 -8.96 12.40 -37.01
N SER A 783 -9.30 11.43 -37.86
CA SER A 783 -10.32 10.42 -37.56
C SER A 783 -9.75 9.18 -36.87
N GLN A 784 -8.44 8.94 -36.99
CA GLN A 784 -7.75 7.82 -36.36
C GLN A 784 -7.39 8.17 -34.91
N LEU A 785 -8.18 7.71 -33.94
CA LEU A 785 -7.98 8.05 -32.52
C LEU A 785 -6.64 7.55 -31.97
N ASP A 786 -6.16 6.42 -32.49
CA ASP A 786 -4.86 5.83 -32.14
C ASP A 786 -3.67 6.66 -32.64
N TRP A 787 -3.91 7.69 -33.47
CA TRP A 787 -2.85 8.58 -33.96
C TRP A 787 -2.64 9.81 -33.07
N ILE A 788 -3.40 9.94 -31.98
CA ILE A 788 -3.41 11.14 -31.14
C ILE A 788 -3.09 10.76 -29.70
N GLN A 789 -2.00 11.31 -29.18
CA GLN A 789 -1.61 11.15 -27.79
C GLN A 789 -1.40 12.51 -27.11
N THR A 790 -2.10 12.75 -26.00
CA THR A 790 -1.87 13.95 -25.19
C THR A 790 -0.56 13.80 -24.43
N ARG A 791 0.31 14.83 -24.54
CA ARG A 791 1.63 14.85 -23.90
C ARG A 791 1.76 15.96 -22.87
N TYR A 792 1.20 17.12 -23.14
CA TYR A 792 1.21 18.26 -22.21
C TYR A 792 -0.18 18.83 -22.04
N LEU A 793 -0.45 19.31 -20.83
CA LEU A 793 -1.66 20.01 -20.45
C LEU A 793 -1.29 21.31 -19.75
N PHE A 794 -1.79 22.42 -20.27
CA PHE A 794 -1.54 23.76 -19.76
C PHE A 794 -2.80 24.24 -19.07
N VAL A 795 -2.69 24.53 -17.78
CA VAL A 795 -3.81 24.82 -16.90
C VAL A 795 -3.70 26.26 -16.41
N LYS A 796 -4.78 27.03 -16.57
CA LYS A 796 -4.86 28.40 -16.06
C LYS A 796 -5.50 28.40 -14.69
N CYS A 797 -4.69 28.75 -13.71
CA CYS A 797 -5.06 28.80 -12.30
C CYS A 797 -5.50 30.21 -11.90
N GLY A 798 -6.29 30.31 -10.84
CA GLY A 798 -6.60 31.59 -10.21
C GLY A 798 -5.35 32.18 -9.54
N ALA A 799 -5.26 33.51 -9.47
CA ALA A 799 -4.21 34.17 -8.70
C ALA A 799 -4.48 33.92 -7.19
N SER A 800 -3.87 32.88 -6.63
CA SER A 800 -3.78 32.74 -5.18
C SER A 800 -2.90 33.87 -4.67
N ALA A 801 -3.33 34.61 -3.64
CA ALA A 801 -2.68 35.84 -3.16
C ALA A 801 -1.20 35.68 -2.73
N ASN A 802 -0.69 34.44 -2.67
CA ASN A 802 0.63 34.11 -2.14
C ASN A 802 1.55 33.29 -3.07
N ASP A 803 1.11 32.86 -4.26
CA ASP A 803 1.95 32.07 -5.18
C ASP A 803 2.21 32.84 -6.49
N GLU A 804 3.46 33.27 -6.72
CA GLU A 804 3.87 33.74 -8.04
C GLU A 804 3.72 32.59 -9.05
N MET A 805 3.01 32.83 -10.16
CA MET A 805 2.95 31.83 -11.23
C MET A 805 4.36 31.53 -11.73
N PRO A 806 4.73 30.24 -11.87
CA PRO A 806 6.06 29.87 -12.33
C PRO A 806 6.30 30.42 -13.74
N LYS A 807 7.27 31.32 -13.85
CA LYS A 807 7.71 31.87 -15.12
C LYS A 807 8.63 30.87 -15.81
N PHE A 808 8.05 30.04 -16.66
CA PHE A 808 8.79 29.09 -17.50
C PHE A 808 9.48 29.78 -18.70
N ASP A 809 10.26 30.83 -18.40
CA ASP A 809 10.94 31.65 -19.40
C ASP A 809 12.32 31.09 -19.79
N GLN A 810 12.79 30.03 -19.10
CA GLN A 810 14.04 29.38 -19.43
C GLN A 810 13.89 28.43 -20.62
N LEU A 811 14.87 28.46 -21.51
CA LEU A 811 14.89 27.64 -22.71
C LEU A 811 15.38 26.23 -22.35
N PRO A 812 14.72 25.14 -22.80
CA PRO A 812 15.16 23.79 -22.47
C PRO A 812 16.58 23.49 -22.95
N GLU A 813 17.36 22.80 -22.11
CA GLU A 813 18.74 22.37 -22.43
C GLU A 813 18.77 21.46 -23.67
N HIS A 814 17.85 20.50 -23.72
CA HIS A 814 17.69 19.59 -24.85
C HIS A 814 16.35 19.83 -25.53
N LYS A 815 16.38 20.20 -26.81
CA LYS A 815 15.19 20.53 -27.60
C LYS A 815 14.78 19.34 -28.45
N LEU A 816 13.48 19.08 -28.51
CA LEU A 816 12.95 18.04 -29.38
C LEU A 816 13.10 18.47 -30.85
N GLU A 817 13.69 17.59 -31.68
CA GLU A 817 13.69 17.78 -33.12
C GLU A 817 12.27 17.65 -33.68
N GLN A 818 11.78 18.71 -34.30
CA GLN A 818 10.45 18.76 -34.89
C GLN A 818 10.53 18.91 -36.40
N ASP A 819 9.47 18.49 -37.08
CA ASP A 819 9.26 18.75 -38.50
C ASP A 819 9.20 20.28 -38.73
N PRO A 820 10.15 20.87 -39.48
CA PRO A 820 10.22 22.32 -39.67
C PRO A 820 8.96 22.92 -40.31
N ALA A 821 8.19 22.11 -41.05
CA ALA A 821 6.95 22.56 -41.68
C ALA A 821 5.74 22.55 -40.73
N ARG A 822 5.86 21.97 -39.52
CA ARG A 822 4.74 21.69 -38.60
C ARG A 822 5.05 22.06 -37.15
N ILE A 823 5.77 23.17 -36.95
CA ILE A 823 6.06 23.70 -35.61
C ILE A 823 4.84 24.48 -35.09
N PRO A 824 4.24 24.09 -33.95
CA PRO A 824 3.13 24.81 -33.37
C PRO A 824 3.56 26.19 -32.79
N THR A 825 2.67 27.18 -32.87
CA THR A 825 2.89 28.51 -32.28
C THR A 825 2.29 28.58 -30.88
N GLY A 826 2.98 29.19 -29.92
CA GLY A 826 2.52 29.44 -28.56
C GLY A 826 1.74 30.75 -28.40
N GLU A 827 1.66 31.27 -27.16
CA GLU A 827 0.90 32.47 -26.82
C GLU A 827 1.45 33.74 -27.49
N GLN A 828 2.78 33.92 -27.43
CA GLN A 828 3.47 35.11 -27.95
C GLN A 828 4.58 34.77 -28.97
N SER A 829 5.08 33.54 -28.97
CA SER A 829 6.21 33.09 -29.79
C SER A 829 6.07 31.61 -30.16
N GLN A 830 6.99 31.07 -30.99
CA GLN A 830 7.07 29.62 -31.21
C GLN A 830 7.41 28.89 -29.91
N ILE A 831 6.72 27.79 -29.63
CA ILE A 831 7.05 26.97 -28.47
C ILE A 831 8.30 26.15 -28.70
N VAL A 832 9.06 25.91 -27.64
CA VAL A 832 10.19 24.97 -27.66
C VAL A 832 9.85 23.82 -26.73
N ILE A 833 9.70 22.63 -27.31
CA ILE A 833 9.37 21.41 -26.58
C ILE A 833 10.67 20.75 -26.12
N PRO A 834 10.82 20.41 -24.83
CA PRO A 834 11.99 19.69 -24.34
C PRO A 834 12.04 18.25 -24.89
N ALA A 835 13.23 17.80 -25.27
CA ALA A 835 13.50 16.41 -25.60
C ALA A 835 13.61 15.59 -24.30
N LEU A 836 12.46 15.18 -23.76
CA LEU A 836 12.41 14.26 -22.64
C LEU A 836 12.80 12.87 -23.16
N ARG A 837 13.83 12.24 -22.58
CA ARG A 837 14.45 11.00 -23.06
C ARG A 837 13.47 9.83 -23.13
N ILE A 838 12.66 9.70 -24.18
CA ILE A 838 11.97 8.44 -24.49
C ILE A 838 12.94 7.61 -25.34
N LYS A 839 14.01 7.11 -24.72
CA LYS A 839 14.78 6.03 -25.37
C LYS A 839 13.93 4.78 -25.25
N ALA A 840 13.41 4.29 -26.37
CA ALA A 840 12.95 2.91 -26.47
C ALA A 840 14.09 2.03 -25.95
N VAL A 841 13.83 1.40 -24.81
CA VAL A 841 14.84 0.76 -23.98
C VAL A 841 15.44 -0.44 -24.72
N LYS A 842 16.49 -0.23 -25.52
CA LYS A 842 17.48 -1.28 -25.82
C LYS A 842 18.45 -1.32 -24.65
N ARG A 843 18.18 -2.19 -23.67
CA ARG A 843 19.06 -2.44 -22.52
C ARG A 843 20.38 -3.03 -23.04
N LYS A 844 21.39 -2.19 -23.31
CA LYS A 844 22.76 -2.65 -23.52
C LYS A 844 23.39 -2.86 -22.14
N LEU A 845 23.62 -4.14 -21.81
CA LEU A 845 24.32 -4.60 -20.62
C LEU A 845 25.72 -3.96 -20.54
N ALA A 846 26.05 -3.35 -19.40
CA ALA A 846 27.44 -3.23 -18.99
C ALA A 846 27.91 -4.62 -18.54
N ASN A 847 28.85 -5.21 -19.28
CA ASN A 847 29.53 -6.44 -18.84
C ASN A 847 30.40 -6.10 -17.62
N THR A 848 29.91 -6.37 -16.42
CA THR A 848 30.77 -6.48 -15.24
C THR A 848 31.58 -7.77 -15.35
N LYS A 849 32.84 -7.62 -15.80
CA LYS A 849 33.82 -8.71 -15.74
C LYS A 849 34.20 -8.94 -14.28
N SER A 850 33.73 -10.03 -13.68
CA SER A 850 34.35 -10.59 -12.49
C SER A 850 35.74 -11.17 -12.84
N PRO A 851 36.77 -11.03 -11.99
CA PRO A 851 38.10 -11.55 -12.28
C PRO A 851 38.17 -13.04 -11.90
N GLY A 852 38.01 -13.91 -12.89
CA GLY A 852 38.35 -15.34 -12.81
C GLY A 852 39.78 -15.61 -13.34
N PRO A 853 40.47 -16.67 -12.84
CA PRO A 853 41.93 -16.79 -12.94
C PRO A 853 42.44 -17.22 -14.33
N LYS A 854 43.72 -16.94 -14.53
CA LYS A 854 44.48 -16.93 -15.79
C LYS A 854 44.74 -18.33 -16.41
N LYS A 855 44.68 -18.33 -17.76
CA LYS A 855 45.42 -19.11 -18.79
C LYS A 855 44.92 -20.50 -19.21
N THR A 856 44.62 -20.67 -20.51
CA THR A 856 45.52 -21.28 -21.53
C THR A 856 44.92 -21.17 -22.95
N LYS A 857 45.79 -21.30 -23.98
CA LYS A 857 45.61 -20.90 -25.38
C LYS A 857 45.03 -22.01 -26.30
N LYS A 858 44.24 -21.55 -27.29
CA LYS A 858 44.00 -22.05 -28.67
C LYS A 858 43.26 -23.40 -28.86
N VAL A 859 42.24 -23.41 -29.73
CA VAL A 859 42.22 -23.96 -31.11
C VAL A 859 40.99 -23.42 -31.88
N LYS A 860 41.16 -23.14 -33.18
CA LYS A 860 40.11 -22.74 -34.15
C LYS A 860 39.31 -23.96 -34.63
N GLY A 861 37.99 -23.84 -34.74
CA GLY A 861 37.13 -24.82 -35.43
C GLY A 861 35.81 -24.19 -35.90
N LEU A 862 35.55 -24.34 -37.19
CA LEU A 862 34.40 -23.86 -37.98
C LEU A 862 33.13 -24.67 -37.65
N LEU A 863 31.96 -24.04 -37.45
CA LEU A 863 30.71 -24.32 -38.20
C LEU A 863 29.57 -23.34 -37.81
N ASN A 864 28.98 -22.71 -38.83
CA ASN A 864 27.73 -21.94 -38.80
C ASN A 864 26.51 -22.89 -38.91
N LYS A 865 25.38 -22.58 -38.23
CA LYS A 865 24.08 -22.27 -38.88
C LYS A 865 22.92 -21.97 -37.90
N ILE A 866 22.45 -20.72 -38.00
CA ILE A 866 21.05 -20.25 -38.14
C ILE A 866 20.02 -20.52 -37.03
N THR A 867 19.64 -19.44 -36.34
CA THR A 867 18.25 -18.95 -36.28
C THR A 867 18.27 -17.41 -36.27
N LYS A 868 17.71 -16.78 -37.32
CA LYS A 868 17.63 -15.32 -37.49
C LYS A 868 16.40 -14.78 -36.74
N SER A 869 16.60 -13.82 -35.84
CA SER A 869 15.59 -12.82 -35.45
C SER A 869 15.74 -11.57 -36.34
N PRO A 870 14.67 -10.80 -36.60
CA PRO A 870 14.75 -9.61 -37.45
C PRO A 870 15.45 -8.45 -36.72
N PRO A 871 16.20 -7.59 -37.44
CA PRO A 871 16.92 -6.49 -36.81
C PRO A 871 15.95 -5.36 -36.42
N VAL A 872 16.06 -4.88 -35.18
CA VAL A 872 15.36 -3.68 -34.71
C VAL A 872 16.11 -2.45 -35.22
N ILE A 873 15.55 -1.81 -36.25
CA ILE A 873 16.02 -0.54 -36.83
C ILE A 873 15.64 0.61 -35.88
N ASP A 874 16.58 1.53 -35.70
CA ASP A 874 16.46 2.75 -34.91
C ASP A 874 15.53 3.77 -35.61
N LEU A 875 14.62 4.40 -34.86
CA LEU A 875 13.60 5.32 -35.41
C LEU A 875 13.77 6.77 -34.95
N THR A 876 14.91 7.12 -34.34
CA THR A 876 15.36 8.50 -34.22
C THR A 876 16.34 8.75 -35.36
N GLY A 877 16.00 9.65 -36.29
CA GLY A 877 16.79 9.96 -37.47
C GLY A 877 18.11 10.68 -37.17
N GLU A 878 19.02 10.03 -36.45
CA GLU A 878 20.40 10.46 -36.26
C GLU A 878 21.30 9.67 -37.21
N THR A 879 21.99 10.39 -38.09
CA THR A 879 23.18 9.89 -38.79
C THR A 879 24.27 9.64 -37.76
N ASP A 880 25.00 8.53 -37.90
CA ASP A 880 26.23 8.22 -37.17
C ASP A 880 27.18 9.42 -37.17
N ASP A 881 27.18 10.20 -36.10
CA ASP A 881 28.32 10.99 -35.67
C ASP A 881 28.57 10.62 -34.20
N GLU A 882 29.67 9.89 -33.99
CA GLU A 882 30.16 9.47 -32.68
C GLU A 882 30.49 10.71 -31.82
N ILE A 883 29.54 11.16 -31.01
CA ILE A 883 29.83 12.00 -29.84
C ILE A 883 29.78 11.09 -28.63
N GLN A 884 30.97 10.67 -28.20
CA GLN A 884 31.18 10.05 -26.89
C GLN A 884 30.65 10.99 -25.80
N PRO A 885 29.80 10.54 -24.87
CA PRO A 885 29.59 11.29 -23.66
C PRO A 885 30.89 11.18 -22.85
N VAL A 886 31.65 12.27 -22.82
CA VAL A 886 32.63 12.51 -21.77
C VAL A 886 31.83 12.73 -20.49
N TYR A 887 31.44 11.64 -19.85
CA TYR A 887 31.34 11.66 -18.41
C TYR A 887 32.78 11.68 -17.91
N ASP A 888 33.11 12.73 -17.15
CA ASP A 888 34.32 12.74 -16.35
C ASP A 888 34.16 11.67 -15.25
N ASP A 889 34.44 10.42 -15.63
CA ASP A 889 34.33 9.21 -14.82
C ASP A 889 35.44 9.15 -13.74
N SER A 890 36.20 10.24 -13.55
CA SER A 890 37.23 10.34 -12.51
C SER A 890 36.74 10.86 -11.15
N GLU A 891 35.49 11.31 -10.98
CA GLU A 891 35.06 11.88 -9.69
C GLU A 891 33.86 11.24 -8.99
N LEU A 892 33.19 10.21 -9.53
CA LEU A 892 32.14 9.47 -8.79
C LEU A 892 32.30 7.96 -8.92
N SER A 893 33.46 7.49 -8.45
CA SER A 893 33.75 6.08 -8.18
C SER A 893 32.64 5.43 -7.32
N ASP A 894 32.46 4.12 -7.52
CA ASP A 894 31.68 3.16 -6.71
C ASP A 894 31.98 3.23 -5.18
N SER A 895 32.94 4.06 -4.78
CA SER A 895 33.29 4.45 -3.41
C SER A 895 32.20 5.19 -2.61
N LEU A 896 31.11 5.62 -3.23
CA LEU A 896 29.96 6.19 -2.50
C LEU A 896 28.93 5.16 -2.04
N SER A 897 29.12 3.87 -2.36
CA SER A 897 28.40 2.81 -1.65
C SER A 897 29.02 2.71 -0.25
N VAL A 898 28.29 3.14 0.78
CA VAL A 898 28.68 2.92 2.19
C VAL A 898 29.06 1.45 2.33
N ALA A 899 30.24 1.12 2.86
CA ALA A 899 30.62 -0.27 3.10
C ALA A 899 29.58 -0.93 4.04
N THR A 900 29.48 -2.26 4.02
CA THR A 900 28.77 -2.93 5.12
C THR A 900 29.58 -2.66 6.38
N ASP A 901 28.94 -2.18 7.44
CA ASP A 901 29.63 -1.76 8.67
C ASP A 901 30.38 -2.96 9.27
N ASP A 902 31.55 -2.70 9.88
CA ASP A 902 32.41 -3.77 10.42
C ASP A 902 31.70 -4.61 11.49
N GLU A 903 30.77 -4.00 12.24
CA GLU A 903 29.88 -4.66 13.21
C GLU A 903 28.99 -5.72 12.55
N ASP A 904 28.46 -5.44 11.35
CA ASP A 904 27.63 -6.40 10.59
C ASP A 904 28.49 -7.46 9.88
N LEU A 905 29.79 -7.23 9.73
CA LEU A 905 30.74 -8.24 9.26
C LEU A 905 31.10 -9.24 10.36
N GLU A 906 30.93 -8.90 11.64
CA GLU A 906 31.30 -9.76 12.77
C GLU A 906 30.48 -11.05 12.84
N ILE A 907 29.22 -11.03 12.36
CA ILE A 907 28.38 -12.23 12.26
C ILE A 907 28.97 -13.31 11.34
N PHE A 908 29.88 -12.94 10.44
CA PHE A 908 30.53 -13.86 9.50
C PHE A 908 31.95 -14.26 9.92
N LYS A 909 32.44 -13.75 11.06
CA LYS A 909 33.73 -14.17 11.63
C LYS A 909 33.53 -15.54 12.31
N GLU A 910 34.41 -16.50 12.06
CA GLU A 910 34.37 -17.79 12.77
C GLU A 910 34.52 -17.58 14.28
N PRO A 911 33.79 -18.30 15.14
CA PRO A 911 33.99 -18.22 16.57
C PRO A 911 35.44 -18.62 16.88
N GLN A 912 36.20 -17.70 17.47
CA GLN A 912 37.54 -18.04 17.94
C GLN A 912 37.39 -19.17 18.97
N PRO A 913 38.21 -20.24 18.89
CA PRO A 913 38.30 -21.18 20.01
C PRO A 913 38.61 -20.36 21.28
N PRO A 914 37.99 -20.68 22.43
CA PRO A 914 38.12 -19.86 23.63
C PRO A 914 39.59 -19.59 23.90
N GLN A 915 39.97 -18.31 23.95
CA GLN A 915 41.32 -17.89 24.28
C GLN A 915 41.70 -18.54 25.61
N GLN A 916 42.67 -19.45 25.56
CA GLN A 916 43.30 -19.99 26.75
C GLN A 916 43.91 -18.82 27.52
N LEU A 917 43.28 -18.47 28.64
CA LEU A 917 43.90 -17.71 29.72
C LEU A 917 45.27 -18.33 30.00
N ALA A 918 46.30 -17.49 29.94
CA ALA A 918 47.69 -17.89 30.08
C ALA A 918 47.91 -18.66 31.40
N VAL A 919 48.14 -19.97 31.30
CA VAL A 919 48.64 -20.78 32.40
C VAL A 919 50.16 -20.76 32.35
N ARG A 920 50.74 -20.31 33.47
CA ARG A 920 52.17 -20.28 33.77
C ARG A 920 52.85 -21.61 33.46
N THR A 921 54.00 -21.54 32.80
CA THR A 921 54.88 -22.66 32.48
C THR A 921 55.47 -23.30 33.74
N GLY A 922 55.10 -24.55 34.02
CA GLY A 922 55.89 -25.51 34.79
C GLY A 922 56.27 -26.70 33.90
N PRO A 923 57.35 -27.45 34.20
CA PRO A 923 57.76 -28.57 33.35
C PRO A 923 56.74 -29.72 33.42
N PRO A 924 56.53 -30.45 32.30
CA PRO A 924 55.48 -31.47 32.20
C PRO A 924 55.78 -32.68 33.11
N GLN A 925 54.77 -33.12 33.87
CA GLN A 925 54.84 -34.30 34.74
C GLN A 925 54.52 -35.63 34.03
N THR A 926 54.50 -35.67 32.69
CA THR A 926 54.34 -36.94 31.95
C THR A 926 55.21 -36.96 30.69
N ASP A 927 55.66 -38.17 30.37
CA ASP A 927 56.48 -38.60 29.24
C ASP A 927 55.66 -38.86 27.96
N PHE A 928 54.41 -38.38 27.91
CA PHE A 928 53.50 -38.58 26.79
C PHE A 928 53.89 -37.74 25.56
N VAL A 929 54.07 -38.40 24.42
CA VAL A 929 54.32 -37.76 23.11
C VAL A 929 53.08 -37.91 22.23
N PRO A 930 52.43 -36.81 21.79
CA PRO A 930 51.26 -36.89 20.91
C PRO A 930 51.59 -37.61 19.59
N GLY A 931 50.80 -38.64 19.24
CA GLY A 931 50.92 -39.39 17.97
C GLY A 931 51.62 -40.75 18.05
N SER A 932 52.04 -41.21 19.24
CA SER A 932 52.69 -42.51 19.44
C SER A 932 51.75 -43.65 19.87
N LEU A 933 50.44 -43.40 19.98
CA LEU A 933 49.45 -44.39 20.43
C LEU A 933 49.00 -45.29 19.27
N ASP A 934 49.37 -46.57 19.30
CA ASP A 934 48.90 -47.58 18.35
C ASP A 934 47.50 -48.06 18.75
N HIS A 935 46.49 -47.67 17.95
CA HIS A 935 45.08 -47.95 18.22
C HIS A 935 44.72 -49.45 18.18
N ASP A 936 45.55 -50.29 17.57
CA ASP A 936 45.28 -51.74 17.46
C ASP A 936 45.69 -52.54 18.70
N GLN A 937 46.42 -51.92 19.64
CA GLN A 937 46.78 -52.54 20.93
C GLN A 937 45.81 -52.19 22.06
N LEU A 938 44.79 -51.36 21.78
CA LEU A 938 43.79 -50.99 22.77
C LEU A 938 42.76 -52.12 22.95
N PRO A 939 42.43 -52.53 24.19
CA PRO A 939 41.46 -53.58 24.44
C PRO A 939 40.07 -53.18 23.94
N LYS A 940 39.53 -53.93 22.97
CA LYS A 940 38.20 -53.71 22.39
C LYS A 940 37.14 -54.42 23.24
N LEU A 941 36.09 -53.70 23.63
CA LEU A 941 34.94 -54.26 24.36
C LEU A 941 34.18 -55.28 23.49
N PRO A 942 33.71 -56.41 24.05
CA PRO A 942 32.91 -57.37 23.31
C PRO A 942 31.53 -56.80 22.96
N THR A 943 31.00 -57.20 21.80
CA THR A 943 29.73 -56.72 21.25
C THR A 943 28.53 -57.25 22.05
N PRO A 944 27.52 -56.42 22.37
CA PRO A 944 26.37 -56.84 23.17
C PRO A 944 25.43 -57.80 22.41
N SER A 945 24.96 -58.83 23.11
CA SER A 945 24.30 -60.03 22.58
C SER A 945 22.82 -59.89 22.18
N TYR A 946 22.23 -58.68 22.22
CA TYR A 946 20.81 -58.47 21.90
C TYR A 946 20.56 -57.94 20.48
N ALA A 947 21.60 -57.64 19.71
CA ALA A 947 21.50 -57.17 18.33
C ALA A 947 21.82 -58.30 17.33
N ASN A 948 20.97 -59.34 17.31
CA ASN A 948 20.89 -60.23 16.15
C ASN A 948 19.41 -60.44 15.78
N PRO A 949 18.98 -60.00 14.59
CA PRO A 949 17.61 -60.19 14.12
C PRO A 949 17.38 -61.66 13.73
N LYS A 950 16.30 -62.24 14.24
CA LYS A 950 15.57 -63.30 13.55
C LYS A 950 14.49 -62.67 12.69
#